data_AF-E8WRN4-F1
#
_entry.id   AF-E8WRN4-F1
#
_cell.length_a   1.000
_cell.length_b   1.000
_cell.length_c   1.000
_cell.angle_alpha   90.00
_cell.angle_beta   90.00
_cell.angle_gamma   90.00
#
_symmetry.space_group_name_H-M   'P 1'
#
loop_
_entity.id
_entity.type
_entity.pdbx_description
1 polymer ?
#
loop_
_entity_poly.entity_id
_entity_poly.type
_entity_poly.pdbx_seq_one_letter_code
_entity_poly.pdbx_strand_id
1 'polypeptide(L)'
;MKRRTVRAKTAAPPKERSAEKIEQGPSLLQKFSGSALLQLALVALIGLLAYSNTFHVPFVIDDEGSITENPVIKNLSYFLFDGAGYRYNPRRFVGYLTLALNYRLGGLDVTGYHIFNTAVHLTNAALMFALLRLTLKTPIFRLQAPATGGSAQPVGSFDLGRLVPLIAALLFVAHPIQTQAVTYVVQRLASLATMFYLASLTFYALARLRQESSGRLFSAKSILFYLAAVFAAVLAMKTKEISFTLPLTIALYEFSFFGASLKKRLLFLLPIAVTLAIVPLGLMHSGKPIGDLLGEMDALARETRTISRGDYQLTQFSVIVTYLRLLVLPVGQNLDYNYPVYHSLFTPRVFCSFLLLGSLVALALYLYRRSAPGGAANGAGQEPRLRLAGFGLLWFFITLGVESSVIPIRDVIFEHRAYLPSIGIFLSIAVLGAPLLARLNQRRGAAALAAVVLVLAVTTWQRNLVWGSAVQLWQDCAEKAPAKVRPRNNLAIALMTEGRVDEALVQLKTALELAPTDPDALRNLGAAYDKKGGIDQAIGQYQVALKANPRNKYAHYNLGVSYSKKGRSDLAVAEFQLALGLDPEYADARNNLGVIYGSQGLMEQAVEQFRLAVRFDPHSAEGHKNLGFALGMSGRPEQGIEELKIAAALQPGNAEVFNSMGVVYAKERRFQEAAEQFRRAAELKPGESKYLDNMYRARLQGG
;
A
#
# COMPACT_ATOMS: atom_id res chain seq x y z
N MET A 1 4.53 85.10 74.07
CA MET A 1 5.82 84.84 73.39
C MET A 1 6.01 83.31 73.35
N LYS A 2 5.80 82.58 72.24
CA LYS A 2 6.77 82.24 71.15
C LYS A 2 8.21 82.10 71.69
N ARG A 3 9.00 81.07 71.44
CA ARG A 3 9.00 79.97 70.45
C ARG A 3 10.24 79.10 70.77
N ARG A 4 10.16 77.77 70.62
CA ARG A 4 11.01 76.92 69.75
C ARG A 4 10.99 75.46 70.21
N THR A 5 10.12 74.70 69.55
CA THR A 5 10.18 73.25 69.41
C THR A 5 11.22 72.90 68.33
N VAL A 6 12.18 72.04 68.67
CA VAL A 6 13.15 71.47 67.71
C VAL A 6 12.53 70.23 67.08
N ARG A 7 12.42 70.27 65.75
CA ARG A 7 11.80 69.26 64.89
C ARG A 7 12.88 68.30 64.41
N ALA A 8 12.77 67.01 64.75
CA ALA A 8 13.60 65.95 64.18
C ALA A 8 13.29 65.81 62.67
N LYS A 9 14.33 65.84 61.84
CA LYS A 9 14.25 65.57 60.39
C LYS A 9 14.13 64.05 60.19
N THR A 10 12.97 63.59 59.73
CA THR A 10 12.80 62.27 59.13
C THR A 10 13.46 62.26 57.74
N ALA A 11 14.40 61.35 57.54
CA ALA A 11 15.02 61.08 56.25
C ALA A 11 14.01 60.36 55.32
N ALA A 12 13.90 60.83 54.08
CA ALA A 12 13.09 60.19 53.04
C ALA A 12 13.69 58.82 52.65
N PRO A 13 12.87 57.81 52.33
CA PRO A 13 13.37 56.53 51.84
C PRO A 13 14.02 56.70 50.46
N PRO A 14 15.01 55.85 50.11
CA PRO A 14 15.68 55.94 48.82
C PRO A 14 14.69 55.60 47.71
N LYS A 15 14.66 56.43 46.65
CA LYS A 15 13.96 56.12 45.41
C LYS A 15 14.53 54.82 44.84
N GLU A 16 13.76 53.73 44.92
CA GLU A 16 14.01 52.53 44.14
C GLU A 16 14.09 52.94 42.66
N ARG A 17 15.27 52.76 42.05
CA ARG A 17 15.37 52.71 40.60
C ARG A 17 14.56 51.51 40.15
N SER A 18 13.39 51.76 39.60
CA SER A 18 12.61 50.78 38.84
C SER A 18 13.50 50.22 37.74
N ALA A 19 14.08 49.04 37.97
CA ALA A 19 14.69 48.26 36.92
C ALA A 19 13.58 47.96 35.91
N GLU A 20 13.65 48.64 34.77
CA GLU A 20 12.89 48.33 33.58
C GLU A 20 13.14 46.84 33.28
N LYS A 21 12.19 45.98 33.68
CA LYS A 21 12.15 44.60 33.22
C LYS A 21 11.92 44.69 31.73
N ILE A 22 12.98 44.57 30.95
CA ILE A 22 12.89 44.27 29.53
C ILE A 22 12.06 43.00 29.43
N GLU A 23 10.79 43.11 29.05
CA GLU A 23 9.95 41.98 28.67
C GLU A 23 10.61 41.36 27.44
N GLN A 24 11.53 40.41 27.66
CA GLN A 24 12.06 39.60 26.59
C GLN A 24 10.88 38.82 25.99
N GLY A 25 10.49 39.19 24.77
CA GLY A 25 9.42 38.52 24.04
C GLY A 25 9.66 37.00 23.96
N PRO A 26 8.61 36.21 23.68
CA PRO A 26 8.68 34.76 23.77
C PRO A 26 9.83 34.21 22.91
N SER A 27 10.61 33.29 23.49
CA SER A 27 11.75 32.68 22.80
C SER A 27 11.32 32.00 21.50
N LEU A 28 12.24 31.81 20.54
CA LEU A 28 11.93 31.10 19.29
C LEU A 28 11.30 29.72 19.54
N LEU A 29 11.78 29.00 20.56
CA LEU A 29 11.21 27.71 20.96
C LEU A 29 9.78 27.85 21.50
N GLN A 30 9.47 28.91 22.24
CA GLN A 30 8.11 29.19 22.69
C GLN A 30 7.19 29.53 21.51
N LYS A 31 7.64 30.37 20.57
CA LYS A 31 6.89 30.68 19.32
C LYS A 31 6.61 29.41 18.50
N PHE A 32 7.62 28.55 18.33
CA PHE A 32 7.47 27.27 17.64
C PHE A 32 6.50 26.32 18.36
N SER A 33 6.64 26.18 19.68
CA SER A 33 5.76 25.31 20.49
C SER A 33 4.29 25.75 20.50
N GLY A 34 4.03 27.05 20.28
CA GLY A 34 2.67 27.60 20.18
C GLY A 34 2.05 27.49 18.79
N SER A 35 2.85 27.38 17.73
CA SER A 35 2.37 27.43 16.34
C SER A 35 2.12 26.04 15.75
N ALA A 36 0.84 25.72 15.52
CA ALA A 36 0.43 24.49 14.82
C ALA A 36 1.03 24.40 13.42
N LEU A 37 1.09 25.54 12.73
CA LEU A 37 1.54 25.64 11.36
C LEU A 37 3.05 25.33 11.25
N LEU A 38 3.87 25.89 12.15
CA LEU A 38 5.30 25.61 12.16
C LEU A 38 5.60 24.13 12.51
N GLN A 39 4.81 23.55 13.41
CA GLN A 39 4.91 22.13 13.78
C GLN A 39 4.56 21.22 12.60
N LEU A 40 3.47 21.51 11.89
CA LEU A 40 3.09 20.77 10.68
C LEU A 40 4.10 20.96 9.55
N ALA A 41 4.66 22.16 9.38
CA ALA A 41 5.72 22.42 8.42
C ALA A 41 6.98 21.59 8.73
N LEU A 42 7.36 21.43 10.01
CA LEU A 42 8.46 20.56 10.41
C LEU A 42 8.15 19.08 10.10
N VAL A 43 6.95 18.61 10.44
CA VAL A 43 6.52 17.23 10.12
C VAL A 43 6.57 16.98 8.61
N ALA A 44 6.09 17.92 7.81
CA ALA A 44 6.13 17.84 6.35
C ALA A 44 7.57 17.82 5.81
N LEU A 45 8.44 18.71 6.31
CA LEU A 45 9.85 18.76 5.93
C LEU A 45 10.57 17.44 6.21
N ILE A 46 10.39 16.89 7.41
CA ILE A 46 11.01 15.61 7.80
C ILE A 46 10.51 14.46 6.93
N GLY A 47 9.19 14.40 6.69
CA GLY A 47 8.62 13.38 5.80
C GLY A 47 9.14 13.50 4.36
N LEU A 48 9.21 14.70 3.80
CA LEU A 48 9.76 14.94 2.46
C LEU A 48 11.23 14.54 2.36
N LEU A 49 12.04 14.83 3.38
CA LEU A 49 13.45 14.43 3.41
C LEU A 49 13.60 12.90 3.49
N ALA A 50 12.83 12.25 4.38
CA ALA A 50 12.87 10.80 4.58
C ALA A 50 12.49 10.00 3.31
N TYR A 51 11.59 10.55 2.49
CA TYR A 51 11.11 9.93 1.24
C TYR A 51 11.65 10.58 -0.03
N SER A 52 12.63 11.49 0.08
CA SER A 52 13.14 12.26 -1.07
C SER A 52 13.71 11.40 -2.20
N ASN A 53 14.13 10.17 -1.92
CA ASN A 53 14.69 9.23 -2.88
C ASN A 53 13.69 8.21 -3.45
N THR A 54 12.37 8.38 -3.24
CA THR A 54 11.38 7.42 -3.77
C THR A 54 10.80 7.80 -5.12
N PHE A 55 10.90 9.06 -5.55
CA PHE A 55 10.16 9.56 -6.72
C PHE A 55 10.48 8.86 -8.05
N HIS A 56 11.58 8.11 -8.12
CA HIS A 56 12.01 7.35 -9.30
C HIS A 56 11.95 5.82 -9.09
N VAL A 57 11.44 5.34 -7.95
CA VAL A 57 11.31 3.91 -7.67
C VAL A 57 10.36 3.28 -8.69
N PRO A 58 10.77 2.20 -9.38
CA PRO A 58 9.94 1.57 -10.40
C PRO A 58 8.72 0.87 -9.80
N PHE A 59 7.74 0.54 -10.64
CA PHE A 59 6.71 -0.42 -10.29
C PHE A 59 7.35 -1.79 -10.03
N VAL A 60 6.99 -2.44 -8.92
CA VAL A 60 7.51 -3.75 -8.55
C VAL A 60 6.39 -4.64 -8.01
N ILE A 61 6.51 -5.96 -8.21
CA ILE A 61 5.66 -6.97 -7.56
C ILE A 61 4.18 -6.79 -7.93
N ASP A 62 3.28 -6.52 -6.99
CA ASP A 62 1.85 -6.42 -7.28
C ASP A 62 1.53 -5.12 -8.03
N ASP A 63 2.46 -4.16 -8.11
CA ASP A 63 2.30 -2.99 -8.96
C ASP A 63 2.19 -3.38 -10.44
N GLU A 64 2.86 -4.47 -10.85
CA GLU A 64 2.83 -4.93 -12.24
C GLU A 64 1.38 -5.33 -12.62
N GLY A 65 0.83 -6.31 -11.91
CA GLY A 65 -0.55 -6.78 -12.14
C GLY A 65 -1.63 -5.76 -11.77
N SER A 66 -1.36 -4.82 -10.85
CA SER A 66 -2.35 -3.83 -10.40
C SER A 66 -2.36 -2.56 -11.24
N ILE A 67 -1.24 -2.23 -11.90
CA ILE A 67 -1.03 -0.96 -12.61
C ILE A 67 -0.58 -1.18 -14.04
N THR A 68 0.61 -1.75 -14.26
CA THR A 68 1.23 -1.77 -15.58
C THR A 68 0.50 -2.71 -16.54
N GLU A 69 0.01 -3.84 -16.03
CA GLU A 69 -0.69 -4.87 -16.80
C GLU A 69 -2.21 -4.75 -16.67
N ASN A 70 -2.71 -3.89 -15.79
CA ASN A 70 -4.15 -3.80 -15.51
C ASN A 70 -4.89 -2.93 -16.55
N PRO A 71 -5.70 -3.51 -17.46
CA PRO A 71 -6.41 -2.71 -18.46
C PRO A 71 -7.54 -1.87 -17.83
N VAL A 72 -8.09 -2.31 -16.70
CA VAL A 72 -9.27 -1.68 -16.07
C VAL A 72 -8.96 -0.27 -15.58
N ILE A 73 -7.78 -0.04 -15.01
CA ILE A 73 -7.40 1.30 -14.52
C ILE A 73 -6.95 2.25 -15.63
N LYS A 74 -6.58 1.73 -16.81
CA LYS A 74 -6.05 2.53 -17.91
C LYS A 74 -7.13 3.33 -18.65
N ASN A 75 -8.39 2.93 -18.49
CA ASN A 75 -9.54 3.62 -19.06
C ASN A 75 -10.52 4.05 -17.95
N LEU A 76 -10.45 5.34 -17.56
CA LEU A 76 -11.27 5.89 -16.47
C LEU A 76 -12.78 5.84 -16.77
N SER A 77 -13.18 5.96 -18.05
CA SER A 77 -14.59 5.86 -18.44
C SER A 77 -15.10 4.44 -18.23
N TYR A 78 -14.36 3.44 -18.73
CA TYR A 78 -14.65 2.02 -18.53
C TYR A 78 -14.66 1.65 -17.04
N PHE A 79 -13.72 2.21 -16.27
CA PHE A 79 -13.64 2.01 -14.82
C PHE A 79 -14.92 2.47 -14.10
N LEU A 80 -15.40 3.69 -14.40
CA LEU A 80 -16.50 4.34 -13.69
C LEU A 80 -17.90 3.96 -14.20
N PHE A 81 -18.10 3.97 -15.52
CA PHE A 81 -19.43 3.96 -16.12
C PHE A 81 -19.86 2.56 -16.61
N ASP A 82 -18.91 1.71 -17.01
CA ASP A 82 -19.21 0.34 -17.47
C ASP A 82 -19.16 -0.68 -16.31
N GLY A 83 -19.02 -0.18 -15.08
CA GLY A 83 -18.92 -0.97 -13.86
C GLY A 83 -17.68 -1.85 -13.79
N ALA A 84 -16.70 -1.69 -14.70
CA ALA A 84 -15.51 -2.55 -14.75
C ALA A 84 -14.63 -2.37 -13.51
N GLY A 85 -14.46 -1.15 -13.01
CA GLY A 85 -13.70 -0.89 -11.79
C GLY A 85 -14.33 -1.56 -10.56
N TYR A 86 -15.68 -1.51 -10.47
CA TYR A 86 -16.40 -2.17 -9.39
C TYR A 86 -16.35 -3.70 -9.51
N ARG A 87 -16.48 -4.26 -10.72
CA ARG A 87 -16.36 -5.71 -10.98
C ARG A 87 -14.95 -6.23 -10.71
N TYR A 88 -13.93 -5.45 -11.06
CA TYR A 88 -12.52 -5.81 -10.85
C TYR A 88 -12.19 -5.94 -9.36
N ASN A 89 -12.57 -4.94 -8.54
CA ASN A 89 -12.39 -5.05 -7.10
C ASN A 89 -13.38 -4.20 -6.30
N PRO A 90 -14.55 -4.75 -5.91
CA PRO A 90 -15.60 -3.98 -5.22
C PRO A 90 -15.22 -3.57 -3.79
N ARG A 91 -14.24 -4.26 -3.19
CA ARG A 91 -13.73 -4.00 -1.83
C ARG A 91 -12.70 -2.86 -1.81
N ARG A 92 -11.92 -2.75 -2.88
CA ARG A 92 -10.81 -1.79 -3.02
C ARG A 92 -11.08 -0.72 -4.07
N PHE A 93 -12.35 -0.52 -4.41
CA PHE A 93 -12.79 0.38 -5.47
C PHE A 93 -12.18 1.78 -5.35
N VAL A 94 -12.18 2.37 -4.16
CA VAL A 94 -11.61 3.71 -3.94
C VAL A 94 -10.10 3.69 -4.14
N GLY A 95 -9.41 2.65 -3.70
CA GLY A 95 -7.97 2.47 -3.94
C GLY A 95 -7.65 2.41 -5.44
N TYR A 96 -8.35 1.57 -6.19
CA TYR A 96 -8.15 1.45 -7.64
C TYR A 96 -8.64 2.67 -8.42
N LEU A 97 -9.62 3.41 -7.92
CA LEU A 97 -10.01 4.70 -8.48
C LEU A 97 -8.85 5.70 -8.38
N THR A 98 -8.13 5.74 -7.26
CA THR A 98 -6.93 6.61 -7.18
C THR A 98 -5.83 6.20 -8.15
N LEU A 99 -5.65 4.89 -8.40
CA LEU A 99 -4.73 4.37 -9.42
C LEU A 99 -5.14 4.79 -10.83
N ALA A 100 -6.43 4.66 -11.17
CA ALA A 100 -6.98 5.06 -12.47
C ALA A 100 -6.90 6.57 -12.71
N LEU A 101 -7.18 7.38 -11.69
CA LEU A 101 -7.01 8.84 -11.74
C LEU A 101 -5.54 9.22 -11.93
N ASN A 102 -4.62 8.54 -11.24
CA ASN A 102 -3.18 8.78 -11.40
C ASN A 102 -2.71 8.46 -12.82
N TYR A 103 -3.16 7.33 -13.38
CA TYR A 103 -2.86 6.94 -14.76
C TYR A 103 -3.43 7.94 -15.76
N ARG A 104 -4.65 8.43 -15.55
CA ARG A 104 -5.28 9.46 -16.41
C ARG A 104 -4.50 10.78 -16.45
N LEU A 105 -3.79 11.11 -15.37
CA LEU A 105 -3.02 12.35 -15.24
C LEU A 105 -1.59 12.23 -15.79
N GLY A 106 -0.92 11.09 -15.59
CA GLY A 106 0.51 10.94 -15.89
C GLY A 106 0.92 9.62 -16.58
N GLY A 107 -0.04 8.79 -16.99
CA GLY A 107 0.23 7.48 -17.57
C GLY A 107 1.00 6.58 -16.61
N LEU A 108 2.09 5.98 -17.10
CA LEU A 108 2.99 5.13 -16.31
C LEU A 108 4.19 5.90 -15.71
N ASP A 109 4.17 7.24 -15.69
CA ASP A 109 5.20 8.01 -14.98
C ASP A 109 5.08 7.77 -13.48
N VAL A 110 6.02 6.97 -12.94
CA VAL A 110 6.10 6.58 -11.53
C VAL A 110 6.17 7.79 -10.59
N THR A 111 6.69 8.92 -11.05
CA THR A 111 6.86 10.14 -10.24
C THR A 111 5.53 10.60 -9.65
N GLY A 112 4.47 10.64 -10.46
CA GLY A 112 3.14 11.05 -10.02
C GLY A 112 2.55 10.14 -8.94
N TYR A 113 2.84 8.83 -9.02
CA TYR A 113 2.39 7.83 -8.04
C TYR A 113 3.07 8.05 -6.69
N HIS A 114 4.38 8.27 -6.68
CA HIS A 114 5.14 8.53 -5.46
C HIS A 114 4.81 9.89 -4.82
N ILE A 115 4.55 10.93 -5.62
CA ILE A 115 4.06 12.22 -5.12
C ILE A 115 2.72 12.01 -4.39
N PHE A 116 1.78 11.29 -5.00
CA PHE A 116 0.49 11.01 -4.38
C PHE A 116 0.65 10.24 -3.07
N ASN A 117 1.44 9.17 -3.06
CA ASN A 117 1.67 8.35 -1.87
C ASN A 117 2.31 9.15 -0.73
N THR A 118 3.31 9.96 -1.05
CA THR A 118 3.98 10.83 -0.09
C THR A 118 3.01 11.87 0.45
N ALA A 119 2.16 12.48 -0.39
CA ALA A 119 1.13 13.42 0.05
C ALA A 119 0.10 12.77 0.99
N VAL A 120 -0.32 11.53 0.70
CA VAL A 120 -1.20 10.75 1.60
C VAL A 120 -0.51 10.47 2.93
N HIS A 121 0.78 10.11 2.92
CA HIS A 121 1.55 9.87 4.14
C HIS A 121 1.68 11.14 5.01
N LEU A 122 2.01 12.29 4.40
CA LEU A 122 2.06 13.58 5.10
C LEU A 122 0.68 13.99 5.64
N THR A 123 -0.39 13.73 4.88
CA THR A 123 -1.77 13.99 5.31
C THR A 123 -2.14 13.12 6.52
N ASN A 124 -1.71 11.86 6.55
CA ASN A 124 -1.90 11.00 7.72
C ASN A 124 -1.21 11.56 8.97
N ALA A 125 0.04 11.99 8.85
CA ALA A 125 0.76 12.62 9.96
C ALA A 125 0.08 13.91 10.44
N ALA A 126 -0.44 14.72 9.52
CA ALA A 126 -1.18 15.94 9.83
C ALA A 126 -2.54 15.65 10.50
N LEU A 127 -3.28 14.64 10.02
CA LEU A 127 -4.54 14.20 10.62
C LEU A 127 -4.33 13.62 12.01
N MET A 128 -3.28 12.81 12.21
CA MET A 128 -2.88 12.30 13.52
C MET A 128 -2.58 13.47 14.48
N PHE A 129 -1.76 14.43 14.04
CA PHE A 129 -1.46 15.63 14.82
C PHE A 129 -2.73 16.41 15.18
N ALA A 130 -3.61 16.65 14.20
CA ALA A 130 -4.87 17.37 14.40
C ALA A 130 -5.81 16.65 15.37
N LEU A 131 -5.99 15.33 15.19
CA LEU A 131 -6.80 14.49 16.07
C LEU A 131 -6.32 14.58 17.51
N LEU A 132 -5.02 14.40 17.75
CA LEU A 132 -4.46 14.48 19.11
C LEU A 132 -4.65 15.86 19.74
N ARG A 133 -4.50 16.95 18.97
CA ARG A 133 -4.80 18.31 19.46
C ARG A 133 -6.27 18.51 19.79
N LEU A 134 -7.19 17.87 19.06
CA LEU A 134 -8.61 17.86 19.40
C LEU A 134 -8.88 17.02 20.65
N THR A 135 -8.20 15.88 20.80
CA THR A 135 -8.33 15.02 21.97
C THR A 135 -7.93 15.75 23.24
N LEU A 136 -6.86 16.56 23.20
CA LEU A 136 -6.44 17.40 24.33
C LEU A 136 -7.45 18.52 24.68
N LYS A 137 -8.46 18.76 23.84
CA LYS A 137 -9.57 19.71 24.13
C LYS A 137 -10.82 19.02 24.69
N THR A 138 -10.81 17.71 24.89
CA THR A 138 -11.96 16.95 25.40
C THR A 138 -12.19 17.17 26.89
N PRO A 139 -13.40 16.90 27.43
CA PRO A 139 -13.75 17.17 28.82
C PRO A 139 -12.77 16.64 29.86
N ILE A 140 -12.20 15.43 29.65
CA ILE A 140 -11.25 14.83 30.60
C ILE A 140 -9.98 15.67 30.81
N PHE A 141 -9.59 16.48 29.82
CA PHE A 141 -8.44 17.39 29.92
C PHE A 141 -8.83 18.82 30.31
N ARG A 142 -10.12 19.19 30.29
CA ARG A 142 -10.60 20.53 30.70
C ARG A 142 -10.80 20.67 32.21
N LEU A 143 -11.03 19.58 32.93
CA LEU A 143 -11.31 19.55 34.38
C LEU A 143 -10.13 20.00 35.27
N GLN A 144 -9.05 20.54 34.70
CA GLN A 144 -7.85 21.03 35.41
C GLN A 144 -7.70 22.57 35.42
N ALA A 145 -8.64 23.34 34.87
CA ALA A 145 -8.63 24.79 35.06
C ALA A 145 -9.06 25.13 36.50
N PRO A 146 -8.27 25.86 37.30
CA PRO A 146 -8.64 26.18 38.68
C PRO A 146 -9.94 26.99 38.71
N ALA A 147 -10.87 26.60 39.59
CA ALA A 147 -12.13 27.32 39.83
C ALA A 147 -11.94 28.58 40.73
N THR A 148 -10.71 28.94 41.05
CA THR A 148 -10.39 30.11 41.88
C THR A 148 -9.45 31.02 41.10
N GLY A 149 -9.72 32.32 41.09
CA GLY A 149 -8.93 33.38 40.44
C GLY A 149 -7.53 33.59 41.02
N GLY A 150 -6.85 32.53 41.46
CA GLY A 150 -5.43 32.53 41.77
C GLY A 150 -4.63 32.51 40.48
N SER A 151 -3.64 33.41 40.40
CA SER A 151 -2.74 33.60 39.27
C SER A 151 -2.42 32.29 38.55
N ALA A 152 -2.80 32.22 37.28
CA ALA A 152 -2.28 31.23 36.35
C ALA A 152 -0.76 31.14 36.54
N GLN A 153 -0.26 29.95 36.84
CA GLN A 153 1.18 29.66 36.84
C GLN A 153 1.80 30.33 35.61
N PRO A 154 2.89 31.12 35.76
CA PRO A 154 3.36 32.00 34.72
C PRO A 154 3.66 31.21 33.45
N VAL A 155 3.14 31.76 32.34
CA VAL A 155 3.41 31.37 30.96
C VAL A 155 4.92 31.43 30.74
N GLY A 156 5.62 30.31 30.96
CA GLY A 156 7.09 30.27 30.89
C GLY A 156 7.71 28.87 30.96
N SER A 157 7.03 27.87 31.53
CA SER A 157 7.52 26.48 31.52
C SER A 157 7.15 25.75 30.22
N PHE A 158 8.13 25.10 29.62
CA PHE A 158 7.97 24.22 28.46
C PHE A 158 7.10 23.02 28.84
N ASP A 159 5.79 23.08 28.55
CA ASP A 159 4.87 21.97 28.78
C ASP A 159 5.00 20.95 27.66
N LEU A 160 5.85 19.93 27.86
CA LEU A 160 6.02 18.80 26.93
C LEU A 160 4.70 18.05 26.63
N GLY A 161 3.67 18.21 27.46
CA GLY A 161 2.32 17.73 27.15
C GLY A 161 1.71 18.39 25.90
N ARG A 162 2.11 19.62 25.58
CA ARG A 162 1.72 20.31 24.35
C ARG A 162 2.46 19.79 23.11
N LEU A 163 3.58 19.11 23.29
CA LEU A 163 4.39 18.55 22.19
C LEU A 163 4.09 17.08 21.90
N VAL A 164 3.29 16.38 22.74
CA VAL A 164 2.87 14.99 22.46
C VAL A 164 2.33 14.82 21.03
N PRO A 165 1.44 15.70 20.50
CA PRO A 165 0.99 15.60 19.12
C PRO A 165 2.14 15.70 18.10
N LEU A 166 3.09 16.61 18.32
CA LEU A 166 4.25 16.78 17.44
C LEU A 166 5.18 15.57 17.49
N ILE A 167 5.54 15.10 18.69
CA ILE A 167 6.41 13.94 18.89
C ILE A 167 5.82 12.72 18.20
N ALA A 168 4.53 12.45 18.43
CA ALA A 168 3.87 11.29 17.84
C ALA A 168 3.80 11.39 16.30
N ALA A 169 3.55 12.58 15.74
CA ALA A 169 3.56 12.80 14.30
C ALA A 169 4.97 12.68 13.67
N LEU A 170 6.01 13.19 14.36
CA LEU A 170 7.40 13.06 13.91
C LEU A 170 7.87 11.61 13.94
N LEU A 171 7.54 10.86 15.00
CA LEU A 171 7.80 9.43 15.06
C LEU A 171 7.09 8.73 13.91
N PHE A 172 5.79 8.98 13.71
CA PHE A 172 5.02 8.33 12.65
C PHE A 172 5.56 8.62 11.23
N VAL A 173 5.85 9.87 10.91
CA VAL A 173 6.25 10.29 9.54
C VAL A 173 7.68 9.87 9.18
N ALA A 174 8.56 9.76 10.19
CA ALA A 174 9.97 9.46 9.95
C ALA A 174 10.29 7.96 10.01
N HIS A 175 9.36 7.11 10.45
CA HIS A 175 9.69 5.74 10.85
C HIS A 175 9.83 4.76 9.67
N PRO A 176 10.89 3.92 9.62
CA PRO A 176 11.15 3.01 8.50
C PRO A 176 10.08 1.96 8.24
N ILE A 177 9.31 1.58 9.27
CA ILE A 177 8.19 0.62 9.14
C ILE A 177 7.13 1.06 8.12
N GLN A 178 7.06 2.36 7.82
CA GLN A 178 6.09 2.92 6.89
C GLN A 178 6.48 2.75 5.41
N THR A 179 7.73 2.37 5.12
CA THR A 179 8.25 2.24 3.75
C THR A 179 7.38 1.39 2.84
N GLN A 180 6.89 0.22 3.30
CA GLN A 180 5.98 -0.60 2.51
C GLN A 180 4.62 0.05 2.21
N ALA A 181 4.16 1.05 2.96
CA ALA A 181 2.85 1.69 2.72
C ALA A 181 2.96 2.99 1.91
N VAL A 182 4.20 3.46 1.69
CA VAL A 182 4.50 4.73 1.00
C VAL A 182 5.25 4.48 -0.30
N THR A 183 6.33 3.70 -0.26
CA THR A 183 7.23 3.44 -1.39
C THR A 183 6.71 2.34 -2.30
N TYR A 184 6.08 1.31 -1.75
CA TYR A 184 5.40 0.29 -2.56
C TYR A 184 4.08 0.85 -3.09
N VAL A 185 3.99 1.10 -4.39
CA VAL A 185 3.00 2.01 -4.95
C VAL A 185 1.57 1.56 -4.66
N VAL A 186 1.22 0.31 -4.97
CA VAL A 186 -0.12 -0.23 -4.75
C VAL A 186 -0.46 -0.34 -3.26
N GLN A 187 0.52 -0.51 -2.38
CA GLN A 187 0.24 -0.50 -0.93
C GLN A 187 -0.12 0.87 -0.39
N ARG A 188 -0.22 1.90 -1.25
CA ARG A 188 -0.99 3.12 -0.93
C ARG A 188 -2.39 2.84 -0.43
N LEU A 189 -2.97 1.69 -0.76
CA LEU A 189 -4.26 1.27 -0.19
C LEU A 189 -4.24 1.26 1.35
N ALA A 190 -3.11 0.89 1.98
CA ALA A 190 -2.97 0.91 3.44
C ALA A 190 -2.94 2.34 3.99
N SER A 191 -2.13 3.21 3.37
CA SER A 191 -1.95 4.60 3.81
C SER A 191 -3.18 5.46 3.49
N LEU A 192 -3.87 5.20 2.38
CA LEU A 192 -5.12 5.85 1.98
C LEU A 192 -6.30 5.43 2.87
N ALA A 193 -6.43 4.13 3.19
CA ALA A 193 -7.45 3.68 4.15
C ALA A 193 -7.24 4.33 5.52
N THR A 194 -5.99 4.47 5.95
CA THR A 194 -5.61 5.17 7.20
C THR A 194 -5.99 6.65 7.14
N MET A 195 -5.84 7.31 6.00
CA MET A 195 -6.19 8.71 5.82
C MET A 195 -7.68 8.93 6.03
N PHE A 196 -8.51 8.11 5.38
CA PHE A 196 -9.96 8.17 5.58
C PHE A 196 -10.39 7.75 6.99
N TYR A 197 -9.70 6.79 7.60
CA TYR A 197 -9.92 6.37 8.98
C TYR A 197 -9.69 7.52 9.97
N LEU A 198 -8.54 8.19 9.87
CA LEU A 198 -8.20 9.33 10.72
C LEU A 198 -9.08 10.55 10.43
N ALA A 199 -9.44 10.79 9.17
CA ALA A 199 -10.39 11.84 8.80
C ALA A 199 -11.74 11.61 9.46
N SER A 200 -12.26 10.37 9.43
CA SER A 200 -13.49 9.99 10.12
C SER A 200 -13.43 10.29 11.63
N LEU A 201 -12.38 9.82 12.33
CA LEU A 201 -12.20 10.12 13.76
C LEU A 201 -12.08 11.62 14.04
N THR A 202 -11.37 12.36 13.19
CA THR A 202 -11.16 13.80 13.34
C THR A 202 -12.48 14.54 13.21
N PHE A 203 -13.28 14.23 12.18
CA PHE A 203 -14.60 14.80 12.00
C PHE A 203 -15.58 14.41 13.12
N TYR A 204 -15.53 13.17 13.59
CA TYR A 204 -16.28 12.73 14.76
C TYR A 204 -15.92 13.55 16.01
N ALA A 205 -14.63 13.70 16.30
CA ALA A 205 -14.14 14.49 17.42
C ALA A 205 -14.57 15.96 17.32
N LEU A 206 -14.52 16.56 16.12
CA LEU A 206 -15.02 17.92 15.87
C LEU A 206 -16.52 18.05 16.13
N ALA A 207 -17.32 17.10 15.64
CA ALA A 207 -18.77 17.07 15.86
C ALA A 207 -19.09 16.99 17.36
N ARG A 208 -18.43 16.07 18.08
CA ARG A 208 -18.61 15.84 19.52
C ARG A 208 -18.18 17.03 20.37
N LEU A 209 -17.01 17.61 20.11
CA LEU A 209 -16.53 18.81 20.83
C LEU A 209 -17.47 20.01 20.65
N ARG A 210 -18.05 20.17 19.46
CA ARG A 210 -19.03 21.24 19.19
C ARG A 210 -20.35 21.01 19.94
N GLN A 211 -20.80 19.76 19.99
CA GLN A 211 -21.99 19.40 20.76
C GLN A 211 -21.80 19.69 22.25
N GLU A 212 -20.66 19.31 22.82
CA GLU A 212 -20.29 19.65 24.21
C GLU A 212 -20.26 21.17 24.43
N SER A 213 -19.65 21.95 23.52
CA SER A 213 -19.56 23.41 23.69
C SER A 213 -20.89 24.14 23.53
N SER A 214 -21.82 23.62 22.71
CA SER A 214 -23.09 24.30 22.41
C SER A 214 -24.23 23.84 23.30
N GLY A 215 -24.07 22.73 24.03
CA GLY A 215 -25.15 22.09 24.80
C GLY A 215 -26.28 21.49 23.95
N ARG A 216 -26.29 21.74 22.63
CA ARG A 216 -27.32 21.26 21.69
C ARG A 216 -26.89 19.95 21.06
N LEU A 217 -27.78 18.95 21.08
CA LEU A 217 -27.50 17.61 20.58
C LEU A 217 -27.07 17.61 19.09
N PHE A 218 -27.75 18.40 18.25
CA PHE A 218 -27.48 18.50 16.82
C PHE A 218 -27.50 19.96 16.34
N SER A 219 -26.33 20.60 16.27
CA SER A 219 -26.18 21.84 15.49
C SER A 219 -25.95 21.52 14.01
N ALA A 220 -26.33 22.40 13.09
CA ALA A 220 -26.11 22.18 11.65
C ALA A 220 -24.63 21.86 11.32
N LYS A 221 -23.68 22.57 11.94
CA LYS A 221 -22.24 22.29 11.78
C LYS A 221 -21.84 20.95 12.40
N SER A 222 -22.39 20.57 13.55
CA SER A 222 -22.14 19.25 14.15
C SER A 222 -22.66 18.12 13.27
N ILE A 223 -23.84 18.27 12.68
CA ILE A 223 -24.40 17.31 11.71
C ILE A 223 -23.48 17.20 10.49
N LEU A 224 -23.02 18.32 9.92
CA LEU A 224 -22.13 18.32 8.77
C LEU A 224 -20.84 17.53 9.04
N PHE A 225 -20.17 17.79 10.17
CA PHE A 225 -18.98 17.01 10.55
C PHE A 225 -19.31 15.55 10.78
N TYR A 226 -20.47 15.24 11.34
CA TYR A 226 -20.87 13.86 11.57
C TYR A 226 -21.14 13.11 10.26
N LEU A 227 -21.80 13.75 9.28
CA LEU A 227 -21.97 13.20 7.94
C LEU A 227 -20.62 13.03 7.22
N ALA A 228 -19.70 13.98 7.37
CA ALA A 228 -18.34 13.86 6.85
C ALA A 228 -17.58 12.68 7.48
N ALA A 229 -17.80 12.41 8.77
CA ALA A 229 -17.22 11.25 9.44
C ALA A 229 -17.74 9.93 8.87
N VAL A 230 -19.06 9.80 8.69
CA VAL A 230 -19.68 8.63 8.06
C VAL A 230 -19.19 8.46 6.61
N PHE A 231 -19.14 9.54 5.83
CA PHE A 231 -18.65 9.49 4.45
C PHE A 231 -17.19 9.02 4.39
N ALA A 232 -16.31 9.58 5.23
CA ALA A 232 -14.92 9.13 5.33
C ALA A 232 -14.82 7.66 5.78
N ALA A 233 -15.69 7.20 6.68
CA ALA A 233 -15.76 5.79 7.07
C ALA A 233 -16.08 4.86 5.87
N VAL A 234 -17.05 5.24 5.03
CA VAL A 234 -17.37 4.50 3.79
C VAL A 234 -16.16 4.44 2.86
N LEU A 235 -15.48 5.58 2.65
CA LEU A 235 -14.29 5.62 1.80
C LEU A 235 -13.16 4.73 2.34
N ALA A 236 -12.94 4.70 3.65
CA ALA A 236 -11.96 3.81 4.28
C ALA A 236 -12.30 2.34 4.00
N MET A 237 -13.57 1.94 4.19
CA MET A 237 -14.06 0.58 3.98
C MET A 237 -14.07 0.14 2.51
N LYS A 238 -14.18 1.09 1.58
CA LYS A 238 -14.02 0.85 0.14
C LYS A 238 -12.58 1.00 -0.37
N THR A 239 -11.63 1.18 0.54
CA THR A 239 -10.19 1.23 0.23
C THR A 239 -9.47 -0.02 0.74
N LYS A 240 -9.65 -0.38 2.02
CA LYS A 240 -9.01 -1.56 2.62
C LYS A 240 -9.80 -2.09 3.81
N GLU A 241 -9.81 -3.42 3.97
CA GLU A 241 -10.63 -4.16 4.93
C GLU A 241 -10.32 -3.85 6.41
N ILE A 242 -9.08 -3.46 6.73
CA ILE A 242 -8.65 -3.09 8.10
C ILE A 242 -9.51 -1.98 8.73
N SER A 243 -10.11 -1.13 7.91
CA SER A 243 -11.01 -0.06 8.34
C SER A 243 -12.33 -0.55 8.93
N PHE A 244 -12.65 -1.85 8.83
CA PHE A 244 -13.75 -2.48 9.55
C PHE A 244 -13.68 -2.25 11.07
N THR A 245 -12.47 -2.02 11.61
CA THR A 245 -12.23 -1.71 13.03
C THR A 245 -12.69 -0.30 13.44
N LEU A 246 -13.01 0.57 12.47
CA LEU A 246 -13.29 1.99 12.71
C LEU A 246 -14.43 2.25 13.71
N PRO A 247 -15.60 1.58 13.62
CA PRO A 247 -16.68 1.82 14.58
C PRO A 247 -16.29 1.45 16.01
N LEU A 248 -15.51 0.37 16.20
CA LEU A 248 -14.99 -0.03 17.50
C LEU A 248 -14.01 1.00 18.06
N THR A 249 -13.13 1.53 17.21
CA THR A 249 -12.17 2.56 17.61
C THR A 249 -12.83 3.91 17.91
N ILE A 250 -13.88 4.30 17.18
CA ILE A 250 -14.68 5.49 17.50
C ILE A 250 -15.43 5.30 18.83
N ALA A 251 -15.98 4.11 19.08
CA ALA A 251 -16.55 3.78 20.39
C ALA A 251 -15.50 3.90 21.49
N LEU A 252 -14.32 3.29 21.32
CA LEU A 252 -13.21 3.44 22.27
C LEU A 252 -12.87 4.92 22.51
N TYR A 253 -12.80 5.74 21.46
CA TYR A 253 -12.53 7.18 21.55
C TYR A 253 -13.62 7.92 22.36
N GLU A 254 -14.89 7.65 22.08
CA GLU A 254 -16.05 8.23 22.79
C GLU A 254 -15.98 7.91 24.29
N PHE A 255 -15.82 6.62 24.65
CA PHE A 255 -15.69 6.15 26.03
C PHE A 255 -14.41 6.61 26.73
N SER A 256 -13.38 6.98 25.97
CA SER A 256 -12.11 7.44 26.54
C SER A 256 -12.12 8.92 26.89
N PHE A 257 -12.74 9.77 26.06
CA PHE A 257 -12.48 11.20 26.14
C PHE A 257 -13.70 12.06 26.42
N PHE A 258 -14.91 11.56 26.17
CA PHE A 258 -16.14 12.30 26.45
C PHE A 258 -16.86 11.79 27.70
N GLY A 259 -17.56 12.68 28.40
CA GLY A 259 -18.30 12.41 29.63
C GLY A 259 -19.81 12.45 29.43
N ALA A 260 -20.35 11.61 28.53
CA ALA A 260 -21.78 11.55 28.25
C ALA A 260 -22.47 10.33 28.89
N SER A 261 -23.79 10.41 29.11
CA SER A 261 -24.61 9.27 29.53
C SER A 261 -24.64 8.18 28.46
N LEU A 262 -24.84 6.92 28.85
CA LEU A 262 -24.83 5.78 27.91
C LEU A 262 -25.80 5.99 26.73
N LYS A 263 -27.03 6.45 27.00
CA LYS A 263 -28.03 6.76 25.96
C LYS A 263 -27.51 7.79 24.93
N LYS A 264 -26.83 8.85 25.39
CA LYS A 264 -26.25 9.87 24.49
C LYS A 264 -25.11 9.28 23.67
N ARG A 265 -24.24 8.45 24.28
CA ARG A 265 -23.15 7.77 23.55
C ARG A 265 -23.69 6.88 22.44
N LEU A 266 -24.67 6.04 22.76
CA LEU A 266 -25.27 5.12 21.78
C LEU A 266 -25.89 5.87 20.59
N LEU A 267 -26.53 7.02 20.82
CA LEU A 267 -27.06 7.85 19.74
C LEU A 267 -25.97 8.34 18.76
N PHE A 268 -24.80 8.74 19.27
CA PHE A 268 -23.66 9.14 18.44
C PHE A 268 -22.84 7.98 17.89
N LEU A 269 -23.07 6.75 18.33
CA LEU A 269 -22.36 5.58 17.81
C LEU A 269 -23.21 4.82 16.79
N LEU A 270 -24.54 4.88 16.88
CA LEU A 270 -25.43 4.08 16.04
C LEU A 270 -25.21 4.30 14.52
N PRO A 271 -25.19 5.53 13.97
CA PRO A 271 -24.94 5.70 12.53
C PRO A 271 -23.56 5.20 12.07
N ILE A 272 -22.55 5.29 12.94
CA ILE A 272 -21.21 4.78 12.64
C ILE A 272 -21.20 3.25 12.74
N ALA A 273 -21.93 2.67 13.69
CA ALA A 273 -22.08 1.22 13.80
C ALA A 273 -22.74 0.60 12.56
N VAL A 274 -23.68 1.30 11.91
CA VAL A 274 -24.28 0.86 10.63
C VAL A 274 -23.23 0.64 9.54
N THR A 275 -22.11 1.38 9.56
CA THR A 275 -21.03 1.17 8.59
C THR A 275 -20.38 -0.21 8.68
N LEU A 276 -20.51 -0.94 9.81
CA LEU A 276 -20.05 -2.33 9.93
C LEU A 276 -20.69 -3.25 8.88
N ALA A 277 -21.89 -2.92 8.37
CA ALA A 277 -22.54 -3.73 7.35
C ALA A 277 -21.86 -3.62 5.96
N ILE A 278 -21.06 -2.58 5.70
CA ILE A 278 -20.51 -2.28 4.36
C ILE A 278 -19.56 -3.38 3.88
N VAL A 279 -18.66 -3.85 4.74
CA VAL A 279 -17.68 -4.87 4.36
C VAL A 279 -18.37 -6.23 4.12
N PRO A 280 -19.22 -6.75 5.03
CA PRO A 280 -20.02 -7.96 4.77
C PRO A 280 -20.92 -7.86 3.53
N LEU A 281 -21.64 -6.74 3.33
CA LEU A 281 -22.48 -6.52 2.14
C LEU A 281 -21.66 -6.52 0.84
N GLY A 282 -20.43 -6.01 0.89
CA GLY A 282 -19.49 -6.06 -0.23
C GLY A 282 -19.02 -7.48 -0.59
N LEU A 283 -19.13 -8.44 0.33
CA LEU A 283 -18.78 -9.85 0.10
C LEU A 283 -19.95 -10.68 -0.48
N MET A 284 -21.18 -10.18 -0.39
CA MET A 284 -22.41 -10.94 -0.74
C MET A 284 -22.85 -10.81 -2.22
N HIS A 285 -22.01 -10.29 -3.11
CA HIS A 285 -22.39 -9.93 -4.49
C HIS A 285 -22.50 -11.10 -5.51
N SER A 286 -22.69 -12.34 -5.05
CA SER A 286 -22.70 -13.53 -5.94
C SER A 286 -24.09 -13.96 -6.45
N GLY A 287 -25.20 -13.37 -5.97
CA GLY A 287 -26.55 -13.81 -6.37
C GLY A 287 -26.91 -15.24 -5.94
N LYS A 288 -26.13 -15.82 -5.01
CA LYS A 288 -26.26 -17.20 -4.51
C LYS A 288 -26.97 -17.25 -3.15
N PRO A 289 -27.55 -18.40 -2.76
CA PRO A 289 -28.12 -18.62 -1.43
C PRO A 289 -27.11 -18.38 -0.29
N ILE A 290 -27.59 -17.95 0.88
CA ILE A 290 -26.77 -17.60 2.07
C ILE A 290 -25.85 -18.75 2.54
N GLY A 291 -26.27 -20.01 2.39
CA GLY A 291 -25.46 -21.17 2.78
C GLY A 291 -24.19 -21.33 1.94
N ASP A 292 -24.30 -21.15 0.62
CA ASP A 292 -23.16 -21.22 -0.31
C ASP A 292 -22.24 -20.00 -0.15
N LEU A 293 -22.83 -18.84 0.19
CA LEU A 293 -22.10 -17.63 0.53
C LEU A 293 -21.20 -17.81 1.76
N LEU A 294 -21.65 -18.52 2.81
CA LEU A 294 -20.83 -18.75 4.01
C LEU A 294 -19.63 -19.67 3.72
N GLY A 295 -19.80 -20.68 2.85
CA GLY A 295 -18.72 -21.54 2.38
C GLY A 295 -17.71 -20.81 1.48
N GLU A 296 -18.21 -19.94 0.58
CA GLU A 296 -17.35 -19.07 -0.24
C GLU A 296 -16.67 -17.99 0.60
N MET A 297 -17.31 -17.43 1.64
CA MET A 297 -16.69 -16.46 2.54
C MET A 297 -15.49 -17.07 3.28
N ASP A 298 -15.54 -18.35 3.65
CA ASP A 298 -14.39 -19.05 4.23
C ASP A 298 -13.25 -19.23 3.22
N ALA A 299 -13.58 -19.45 1.94
CA ALA A 299 -12.62 -19.61 0.85
C ALA A 299 -12.05 -18.26 0.34
N LEU A 300 -12.85 -17.20 0.30
CA LEU A 300 -12.51 -15.84 -0.13
C LEU A 300 -11.73 -15.07 0.94
N ALA A 301 -11.92 -15.42 2.22
CA ALA A 301 -11.19 -14.83 3.35
C ALA A 301 -9.84 -15.52 3.63
N ARG A 302 -9.42 -16.51 2.84
CA ARG A 302 -8.12 -17.17 3.00
C ARG A 302 -7.31 -17.02 1.71
N GLU A 303 -6.12 -16.43 1.83
CA GLU A 303 -5.17 -16.42 0.71
C GLU A 303 -4.42 -17.75 0.58
N THR A 304 -4.43 -18.59 1.63
CA THR A 304 -3.87 -19.94 1.60
C THR A 304 -4.71 -20.96 2.36
N ARG A 305 -4.70 -22.21 1.86
CA ARG A 305 -5.20 -23.39 2.58
C ARG A 305 -4.10 -24.18 3.29
N THR A 306 -2.83 -23.79 3.11
CA THR A 306 -1.67 -24.51 3.64
C THR A 306 -1.48 -24.32 5.15
N ILE A 307 -2.02 -23.23 5.72
CA ILE A 307 -1.89 -22.92 7.15
C ILE A 307 -3.29 -23.01 7.77
N SER A 308 -3.43 -23.82 8.83
CA SER A 308 -4.70 -23.91 9.55
C SER A 308 -4.99 -22.59 10.30
N ARG A 309 -6.27 -22.31 10.58
CA ARG A 309 -6.64 -21.10 11.35
C ARG A 309 -6.02 -21.09 12.75
N GLY A 310 -5.95 -22.26 13.39
CA GLY A 310 -5.34 -22.41 14.71
C GLY A 310 -3.85 -22.10 14.68
N ASP A 311 -3.11 -22.71 13.74
CA ASP A 311 -1.68 -22.45 13.58
C ASP A 311 -1.40 -20.99 13.23
N TYR A 312 -2.23 -20.40 12.36
CA TYR A 312 -2.12 -18.98 12.02
C TYR A 312 -2.29 -18.13 13.29
N GLN A 313 -3.36 -18.34 14.07
CA GLN A 313 -3.60 -17.57 15.31
C GLN A 313 -2.46 -17.73 16.34
N LEU A 314 -1.96 -18.96 16.54
CA LEU A 314 -0.82 -19.20 17.42
C LEU A 314 0.44 -18.47 16.94
N THR A 315 0.68 -18.49 15.64
CA THR A 315 1.81 -17.80 15.02
C THR A 315 1.73 -16.29 15.21
N GLN A 316 0.52 -15.73 15.17
CA GLN A 316 0.29 -14.30 15.22
C GLN A 316 0.71 -13.66 16.54
N PHE A 317 0.69 -14.37 17.68
CA PHE A 317 1.28 -13.83 18.91
C PHE A 317 2.75 -13.43 18.71
N SER A 318 3.53 -14.29 18.06
CA SER A 318 4.94 -14.00 17.79
C SER A 318 5.11 -12.92 16.72
N VAL A 319 4.26 -12.91 15.69
CA VAL A 319 4.28 -11.89 14.63
C VAL A 319 4.00 -10.50 15.20
N ILE A 320 2.99 -10.36 16.07
CA ILE A 320 2.64 -9.08 16.70
C ILE A 320 3.81 -8.56 17.55
N VAL A 321 4.50 -9.44 18.29
CA VAL A 321 5.73 -9.05 19.01
C VAL A 321 6.85 -8.63 18.04
N THR A 322 6.94 -9.23 16.86
CA THR A 322 7.87 -8.78 15.82
C THR A 322 7.53 -7.38 15.30
N TYR A 323 6.24 -7.05 15.11
CA TYR A 323 5.83 -5.67 14.78
C TYR A 323 6.16 -4.69 15.90
N LEU A 324 5.91 -5.05 17.17
CA LEU A 324 6.28 -4.21 18.31
C LEU A 324 7.78 -3.96 18.38
N ARG A 325 8.59 -5.00 18.15
CA ARG A 325 10.05 -4.88 18.02
C ARG A 325 10.41 -3.91 16.90
N LEU A 326 9.83 -4.06 15.71
CA LEU A 326 10.11 -3.18 14.57
C LEU A 326 9.73 -1.72 14.83
N LEU A 327 8.66 -1.46 15.60
CA LEU A 327 8.21 -0.10 15.97
C LEU A 327 9.11 0.59 16.99
N VAL A 328 9.88 -0.16 17.77
CA VAL A 328 10.82 0.37 18.76
C VAL A 328 12.26 0.36 18.22
N LEU A 329 12.61 -0.67 17.47
CA LEU A 329 13.92 -0.92 16.88
C LEU A 329 13.73 -1.47 15.45
N PRO A 330 13.67 -0.58 14.44
CA PRO A 330 13.37 -0.94 13.04
C PRO A 330 14.57 -1.59 12.33
N VAL A 331 15.04 -2.73 12.83
CA VAL A 331 16.20 -3.47 12.30
C VAL A 331 15.77 -4.80 11.72
N GLY A 332 16.34 -5.17 10.57
CA GLY A 332 16.02 -6.42 9.89
C GLY A 332 14.63 -6.42 9.24
N GLN A 333 14.20 -5.25 8.77
CA GLN A 333 13.03 -5.15 7.91
C GLN A 333 13.22 -5.97 6.65
N ASN A 334 12.16 -6.62 6.20
CA ASN A 334 12.16 -7.46 5.03
C ASN A 334 10.79 -7.37 4.36
N LEU A 335 10.76 -7.43 3.04
CA LEU A 335 9.49 -7.59 2.35
C LEU A 335 8.96 -9.01 2.53
N ASP A 336 9.85 -10.00 2.43
CA ASP A 336 9.49 -11.41 2.38
C ASP A 336 10.17 -12.23 3.49
N TYR A 337 9.56 -12.21 4.68
CA TYR A 337 10.11 -12.90 5.84
C TYR A 337 10.06 -14.44 5.69
N ASN A 338 11.13 -15.10 6.14
CA ASN A 338 11.10 -16.52 6.47
C ASN A 338 10.58 -16.71 7.91
N TYR A 339 9.27 -16.52 8.10
CA TYR A 339 8.64 -16.60 9.41
C TYR A 339 8.07 -18.01 9.65
N PRO A 340 8.46 -18.72 10.73
CA PRO A 340 7.97 -20.07 10.99
C PRO A 340 6.49 -20.06 11.39
N VAL A 341 5.78 -21.13 11.01
CA VAL A 341 4.43 -21.41 11.48
C VAL A 341 4.50 -22.25 12.75
N TYR A 342 3.73 -21.87 13.77
CA TYR A 342 3.72 -22.52 15.07
C TYR A 342 2.42 -23.30 15.30
N HIS A 343 2.56 -24.49 15.89
CA HIS A 343 1.47 -25.44 16.12
C HIS A 343 1.08 -25.59 17.61
N SER A 344 1.78 -24.90 18.52
CA SER A 344 1.53 -24.99 19.96
C SER A 344 1.75 -23.65 20.67
N LEU A 345 0.81 -23.29 21.55
CA LEU A 345 0.91 -22.13 22.45
C LEU A 345 2.11 -22.24 23.39
N PHE A 346 2.50 -23.46 23.77
CA PHE A 346 3.59 -23.72 24.72
C PHE A 346 4.97 -23.71 24.07
N THR A 347 5.07 -23.48 22.75
CA THR A 347 6.34 -23.17 22.12
C THR A 347 6.92 -21.92 22.81
N PRO A 348 8.15 -21.94 23.37
CA PRO A 348 8.64 -20.86 24.23
C PRO A 348 8.48 -19.45 23.64
N ARG A 349 8.76 -19.29 22.35
CA ARG A 349 8.58 -18.02 21.64
C ARG A 349 7.12 -17.56 21.59
N VAL A 350 6.19 -18.47 21.32
CA VAL A 350 4.75 -18.17 21.26
C VAL A 350 4.23 -17.85 22.67
N PHE A 351 4.59 -18.66 23.67
CA PHE A 351 4.15 -18.47 25.04
C PHE A 351 4.64 -17.14 25.63
N CYS A 352 5.94 -16.83 25.49
CA CYS A 352 6.49 -15.55 25.94
C CYS A 352 5.85 -14.37 25.19
N SER A 353 5.55 -14.53 23.90
CA SER A 353 4.85 -13.50 23.13
C SER A 353 3.43 -13.29 23.64
N PHE A 354 2.69 -14.37 23.90
CA PHE A 354 1.36 -14.33 24.50
C PHE A 354 1.35 -13.60 25.85
N LEU A 355 2.29 -13.94 26.75
CA LEU A 355 2.43 -13.26 28.04
C LEU A 355 2.77 -11.78 27.89
N LEU A 356 3.70 -11.43 27.00
CA LEU A 356 4.06 -10.04 26.73
C LEU A 356 2.86 -9.24 26.22
N LEU A 357 2.11 -9.77 25.25
CA LEU A 357 0.93 -9.10 24.71
C LEU A 357 -0.18 -8.97 25.76
N GLY A 358 -0.40 -10.00 26.58
CA GLY A 358 -1.30 -9.93 27.74
C GLY A 358 -0.89 -8.85 28.74
N SER A 359 0.41 -8.71 29.01
CA SER A 359 0.94 -7.67 29.89
C SER A 359 0.74 -6.26 29.35
N LEU A 360 0.80 -6.06 28.02
CA LEU A 360 0.54 -4.76 27.39
C LEU A 360 -0.94 -4.38 27.44
N VAL A 361 -1.86 -5.34 27.29
CA VAL A 361 -3.29 -5.11 27.51
C VAL A 361 -3.55 -4.78 28.98
N ALA A 362 -2.96 -5.53 29.91
CA ALA A 362 -3.06 -5.24 31.35
C ALA A 362 -2.52 -3.84 31.70
N LEU A 363 -1.38 -3.46 31.11
CA LEU A 363 -0.81 -2.12 31.24
C LEU A 363 -1.78 -1.05 30.72
N ALA A 364 -2.41 -1.26 29.56
CA ALA A 364 -3.40 -0.33 29.04
C ALA A 364 -4.56 -0.13 30.05
N LEU A 365 -5.13 -1.22 30.58
CA LEU A 365 -6.20 -1.16 31.58
C LEU A 365 -5.76 -0.49 32.89
N TYR A 366 -4.53 -0.76 33.34
CA TYR A 366 -3.92 -0.09 34.49
C TYR A 366 -3.81 1.43 34.27
N LEU A 367 -3.37 1.87 33.09
CA LEU A 367 -3.27 3.29 32.73
C LEU A 367 -4.65 3.97 32.69
N TYR A 368 -5.69 3.27 32.19
CA TYR A 368 -7.07 3.76 32.28
C TYR A 368 -7.51 3.94 33.73
N ARG A 369 -7.27 2.95 34.59
CA ARG A 369 -7.62 3.02 36.01
C ARG A 369 -6.90 4.17 36.72
N ARG A 370 -5.61 4.36 36.46
CA ARG A 370 -4.80 5.45 37.04
C ARG A 370 -5.24 6.84 36.53
N SER A 371 -5.78 6.92 35.33
CA SER A 371 -6.32 8.17 34.78
C SER A 371 -7.70 8.59 35.32
N ALA A 372 -8.42 7.67 35.98
CA ALA A 372 -9.79 7.88 36.43
C ALA A 372 -9.88 8.77 37.69
N PRO A 373 -10.96 9.55 37.87
CA PRO A 373 -11.21 10.28 39.11
C PRO A 373 -11.33 9.29 40.28
N GLY A 374 -10.49 9.43 41.31
CA GLY A 374 -10.47 8.54 42.49
C GLY A 374 -9.48 7.37 42.43
N GLY A 375 -8.70 7.20 41.36
CA GLY A 375 -7.63 6.18 41.27
C GLY A 375 -6.43 6.42 42.21
N ALA A 376 -6.43 7.55 42.92
CA ALA A 376 -5.40 8.02 43.83
C ALA A 376 -5.56 7.45 45.26
N ALA A 377 -5.82 6.15 45.41
CA ALA A 377 -5.85 5.52 46.73
C ALA A 377 -4.54 5.73 47.53
N ASN A 378 -3.45 6.14 46.85
CA ASN A 378 -2.11 6.37 47.42
C ASN A 378 -1.61 7.83 47.28
N GLY A 379 -2.49 8.84 47.20
CA GLY A 379 -2.09 10.26 47.27
C GLY A 379 -1.38 10.85 46.03
N ALA A 380 -1.20 10.08 44.95
CA ALA A 380 -0.70 10.59 43.67
C ALA A 380 -1.84 11.30 42.90
N GLY A 381 -1.65 12.58 42.57
CA GLY A 381 -2.64 13.38 41.84
C GLY A 381 -3.10 12.77 40.50
N GLN A 382 -4.27 13.20 40.01
CA GLN A 382 -4.85 12.72 38.76
C GLN A 382 -3.93 13.02 37.56
N GLU A 383 -3.61 12.00 36.75
CA GLU A 383 -2.83 12.14 35.52
C GLU A 383 -3.65 11.73 34.26
N PRO A 384 -4.51 12.62 33.71
CA PRO A 384 -5.34 12.32 32.54
C PRO A 384 -4.55 11.91 31.29
N ARG A 385 -3.29 12.34 31.19
CA ARG A 385 -2.39 12.05 30.06
C ARG A 385 -2.16 10.55 29.89
N LEU A 386 -2.13 9.77 30.98
CA LEU A 386 -1.95 8.32 30.93
C LEU A 386 -3.07 7.61 30.16
N ARG A 387 -4.27 8.22 30.09
CA ARG A 387 -5.37 7.70 29.29
C ARG A 387 -5.07 7.68 27.80
N LEU A 388 -4.26 8.62 27.30
CA LEU A 388 -3.82 8.62 25.90
C LEU A 388 -2.90 7.44 25.60
N ALA A 389 -1.99 7.09 26.52
CA ALA A 389 -1.14 5.91 26.36
C ALA A 389 -1.95 4.61 26.45
N GLY A 390 -2.89 4.50 27.40
CA GLY A 390 -3.82 3.38 27.44
C GLY A 390 -4.63 3.25 26.15
N PHE A 391 -5.17 4.37 25.64
CA PHE A 391 -5.88 4.42 24.37
C PHE A 391 -5.00 3.99 23.19
N GLY A 392 -3.75 4.44 23.12
CA GLY A 392 -2.80 4.06 22.08
C GLY A 392 -2.46 2.56 22.08
N LEU A 393 -2.32 1.96 23.26
CA LEU A 393 -2.11 0.51 23.37
C LEU A 393 -3.35 -0.28 22.90
N LEU A 394 -4.56 0.10 23.32
CA LEU A 394 -5.79 -0.57 22.86
C LEU A 394 -6.04 -0.34 21.36
N TRP A 395 -5.74 0.85 20.84
CA TRP A 395 -5.78 1.16 19.41
C TRP A 395 -4.96 0.15 18.60
N PHE A 396 -3.72 -0.11 19.03
CA PHE A 396 -2.82 -1.05 18.34
C PHE A 396 -3.45 -2.43 18.21
N PHE A 397 -3.98 -3.00 19.30
CA PHE A 397 -4.62 -4.31 19.28
C PHE A 397 -5.92 -4.33 18.46
N ILE A 398 -6.77 -3.30 18.60
CA ILE A 398 -8.04 -3.22 17.86
C ILE A 398 -7.78 -3.15 16.36
N THR A 399 -6.92 -2.23 15.92
CA THR A 399 -6.68 -1.97 14.50
C THR A 399 -5.90 -3.10 13.82
N LEU A 400 -5.01 -3.79 14.54
CA LEU A 400 -4.29 -4.95 14.02
C LEU A 400 -5.15 -6.22 14.01
N GLY A 401 -6.18 -6.32 14.87
CA GLY A 401 -6.95 -7.54 15.09
C GLY A 401 -7.59 -8.14 13.82
N VAL A 402 -8.09 -7.31 12.90
CA VAL A 402 -8.68 -7.81 11.65
C VAL A 402 -7.63 -8.47 10.75
N GLU A 403 -6.50 -7.81 10.55
CA GLU A 403 -5.43 -8.30 9.67
C GLU A 403 -4.63 -9.47 10.27
N SER A 404 -4.53 -9.53 11.61
CA SER A 404 -3.76 -10.57 12.31
C SER A 404 -4.60 -11.75 12.82
N SER A 405 -5.93 -11.68 12.88
CA SER A 405 -6.70 -12.76 13.53
C SER A 405 -7.86 -13.33 12.71
N VAL A 406 -8.32 -12.65 11.66
CA VAL A 406 -9.53 -13.06 10.93
C VAL A 406 -9.23 -13.69 9.57
N ILE A 407 -8.17 -13.26 8.88
CA ILE A 407 -7.87 -13.60 7.47
C ILE A 407 -6.48 -14.27 7.38
N PRO A 408 -6.40 -15.61 7.32
CA PRO A 408 -5.16 -16.32 7.08
C PRO A 408 -4.56 -15.98 5.71
N ILE A 409 -3.27 -15.65 5.71
CA ILE A 409 -2.49 -15.33 4.52
C ILE A 409 -1.28 -16.26 4.41
N ARG A 410 -0.74 -16.42 3.20
CA ARG A 410 0.40 -17.31 2.94
C ARG A 410 1.64 -16.88 3.70
N ASP A 411 1.96 -15.59 3.66
CA ASP A 411 3.07 -15.00 4.42
C ASP A 411 2.51 -14.31 5.66
N VAL A 412 2.64 -14.94 6.82
CA VAL A 412 2.00 -14.51 8.08
C VAL A 412 2.38 -13.11 8.57
N ILE A 413 3.32 -12.42 7.91
CA ILE A 413 3.84 -11.11 8.29
C ILE A 413 4.08 -10.22 7.06
N PHE A 414 3.61 -8.97 7.14
CA PHE A 414 3.91 -7.90 6.18
C PHE A 414 3.94 -6.55 6.92
N GLU A 415 4.94 -5.71 6.66
CA GLU A 415 5.17 -4.51 7.46
C GLU A 415 4.09 -3.44 7.27
N HIS A 416 3.53 -3.31 6.06
CA HIS A 416 2.45 -2.35 5.79
C HIS A 416 1.19 -2.59 6.65
N ARG A 417 1.03 -3.79 7.24
CA ARG A 417 -0.05 -4.11 8.18
C ARG A 417 0.06 -3.35 9.49
N ALA A 418 1.28 -2.95 9.86
CA ALA A 418 1.55 -2.14 11.05
C ALA A 418 1.29 -0.64 10.82
N TYR A 419 0.98 -0.18 9.60
CA TYR A 419 0.85 1.26 9.30
C TYR A 419 -0.23 1.96 10.16
N LEU A 420 -1.49 1.52 10.12
CA LEU A 420 -2.56 2.06 10.97
C LEU A 420 -2.36 1.75 12.48
N PRO A 421 -1.99 0.52 12.88
CA PRO A 421 -1.72 0.21 14.29
C PRO A 421 -0.58 1.02 14.93
N SER A 422 0.46 1.36 14.15
CA SER A 422 1.64 2.08 14.65
C SER A 422 1.30 3.43 15.29
N ILE A 423 0.23 4.08 14.84
CA ILE A 423 -0.28 5.35 15.41
C ILE A 423 -0.49 5.23 16.91
N GLY A 424 -1.09 4.11 17.35
CA GLY A 424 -1.35 3.84 18.76
C GLY A 424 -0.06 3.68 19.58
N ILE A 425 0.92 2.97 19.03
CA ILE A 425 2.22 2.77 19.69
C ILE A 425 3.03 4.07 19.75
N PHE A 426 3.09 4.84 18.66
CA PHE A 426 3.78 6.14 18.65
C PHE A 426 3.12 7.15 19.59
N LEU A 427 1.79 7.13 19.73
CA LEU A 427 1.09 7.92 20.73
C LEU A 427 1.52 7.52 22.15
N SER A 428 1.52 6.22 22.45
CA SER A 428 1.93 5.70 23.77
C SER A 428 3.39 6.06 24.09
N ILE A 429 4.31 5.89 23.14
CA ILE A 429 5.71 6.28 23.27
C ILE A 429 5.83 7.79 23.51
N ALA A 430 5.11 8.62 22.74
CA ALA A 430 5.15 10.07 22.89
C ALA A 430 4.65 10.52 24.27
N VAL A 431 3.56 9.94 24.77
CA VAL A 431 2.97 10.26 26.08
C VAL A 431 3.89 9.82 27.22
N LEU A 432 4.41 8.60 27.18
CA LEU A 432 5.23 8.04 28.25
C LEU A 432 6.68 8.58 28.22
N GLY A 433 7.19 8.92 27.04
CA GLY A 433 8.53 9.48 26.84
C GLY A 433 8.62 10.98 27.11
N ALA A 434 7.54 11.74 26.92
CA ALA A 434 7.53 13.19 27.14
C ALA A 434 8.01 13.61 28.56
N PRO A 435 7.57 12.96 29.66
CA PRO A 435 8.10 13.25 31.00
C PRO A 435 9.59 12.96 31.15
N LEU A 436 10.14 11.95 30.45
CA LEU A 436 11.56 11.61 30.49
C LEU A 436 12.39 12.69 29.79
N LEU A 437 11.93 13.17 28.63
CA LEU A 437 12.53 14.32 27.94
C LEU A 437 12.43 15.60 28.78
N ALA A 438 11.39 15.74 29.59
CA ALA A 438 11.19 16.89 30.50
C ALA A 438 12.21 16.95 31.64
N ARG A 439 12.79 15.80 32.02
CA ARG A 439 13.88 15.76 33.02
C ARG A 439 15.16 16.38 32.50
N LEU A 440 15.33 16.44 31.18
CA LEU A 440 16.42 17.16 30.54
C LEU A 440 16.08 18.65 30.45
N ASN A 441 17.09 19.52 30.43
CA ASN A 441 16.84 20.90 30.06
C ASN A 441 16.26 20.97 28.63
N GLN A 442 15.50 22.03 28.34
CA GLN A 442 14.73 22.16 27.10
C GLN A 442 15.56 21.93 25.83
N ARG A 443 16.80 22.46 25.79
CA ARG A 443 17.70 22.31 24.63
C ARG A 443 18.14 20.86 24.46
N ARG A 444 18.55 20.18 25.55
CA ARG A 444 18.97 18.78 25.52
C ARG A 444 17.82 17.84 25.18
N GLY A 445 16.63 18.09 25.72
CA GLY A 445 15.42 17.32 25.38
C GLY A 445 15.04 17.46 23.91
N ALA A 446 15.05 18.68 23.37
CA ALA A 446 14.80 18.94 21.95
C ALA A 446 15.88 18.30 21.05
N ALA A 447 17.16 18.39 21.44
CA ALA A 447 18.26 17.76 20.71
C ALA A 447 18.15 16.22 20.71
N ALA A 448 17.79 15.61 21.83
CA ALA A 448 17.58 14.16 21.92
C ALA A 448 16.43 13.71 21.01
N LEU A 449 15.31 14.41 21.01
CA LEU A 449 14.20 14.14 20.09
C LEU A 449 14.62 14.30 18.62
N ALA A 450 15.32 15.39 18.30
CA ALA A 450 15.82 15.64 16.95
C ALA A 450 16.77 14.53 16.48
N ALA A 451 17.65 14.03 17.36
CA ALA A 451 18.54 12.92 17.06
C ALA A 451 17.75 11.62 16.76
N VAL A 452 16.74 11.29 17.58
CA VAL A 452 15.87 10.12 17.32
C VAL A 452 15.16 10.25 15.97
N VAL A 453 14.54 11.40 15.71
CA VAL A 453 13.82 11.65 14.46
C VAL A 453 14.76 11.62 13.25
N LEU A 454 15.98 12.17 13.38
CA LEU A 454 16.99 12.13 12.34
C LEU A 454 17.43 10.70 12.03
N VAL A 455 17.68 9.87 13.05
CA VAL A 455 18.02 8.45 12.87
C VAL A 455 16.90 7.71 12.16
N LEU A 456 15.64 7.93 12.57
CA LEU A 456 14.48 7.33 11.89
C LEU A 456 14.37 7.79 10.43
N ALA A 457 14.51 9.09 10.16
CA ALA A 457 14.41 9.64 8.80
C ALA A 457 15.54 9.12 7.89
N VAL A 458 16.78 9.05 8.40
CA VAL A 458 17.93 8.52 7.65
C VAL A 458 17.77 7.02 7.39
N THR A 459 17.31 6.25 8.38
CA THR A 459 17.06 4.81 8.19
C THR A 459 15.89 4.55 7.24
N THR A 460 14.88 5.41 7.20
CA THR A 460 13.80 5.37 6.20
C THR A 460 14.36 5.64 4.80
N TRP A 461 15.16 6.69 4.65
CA TRP A 461 15.81 7.03 3.39
C TRP A 461 16.71 5.87 2.90
N GLN A 462 17.50 5.26 3.79
CA GLN A 462 18.31 4.08 3.47
C GLN A 462 17.44 2.87 3.09
N ARG A 463 16.33 2.63 3.80
CA ARG A 463 15.42 1.53 3.49
C ARG A 463 14.80 1.67 2.10
N ASN A 464 14.53 2.90 1.66
CA ASN A 464 13.99 3.16 0.33
C ASN A 464 14.95 2.77 -0.81
N LEU A 465 16.28 2.73 -0.56
CA LEU A 465 17.24 2.29 -1.58
C LEU A 465 17.01 0.84 -2.02
N VAL A 466 16.49 -0.02 -1.13
CA VAL A 466 16.16 -1.42 -1.47
C VAL A 466 15.09 -1.51 -2.54
N TRP A 467 14.23 -0.49 -2.67
CA TRP A 467 13.16 -0.46 -3.65
C TRP A 467 13.61 0.08 -5.02
N GLY A 468 14.89 0.45 -5.20
CA GLY A 468 15.38 1.09 -6.42
C GLY A 468 15.27 0.22 -7.69
N SER A 469 15.16 -1.10 -7.54
CA SER A 469 14.89 -2.04 -8.64
C SER A 469 14.31 -3.34 -8.10
N ALA A 470 13.67 -4.12 -8.99
CA ALA A 470 13.21 -5.47 -8.64
C ALA A 470 14.38 -6.38 -8.21
N VAL A 471 15.55 -6.25 -8.83
CA VAL A 471 16.75 -7.03 -8.46
C VAL A 471 17.21 -6.67 -7.04
N GLN A 472 17.37 -5.38 -6.71
CA GLN A 472 17.78 -4.96 -5.36
C GLN A 472 16.79 -5.41 -4.30
N LEU A 473 15.49 -5.30 -4.59
CA LEU A 473 14.43 -5.70 -3.65
C LEU A 473 14.48 -7.20 -3.36
N TRP A 474 14.54 -8.03 -4.40
CA TRP A 474 14.56 -9.48 -4.23
C TRP A 474 15.91 -10.02 -3.74
N GLN A 475 17.01 -9.33 -4.03
CA GLN A 475 18.32 -9.62 -3.45
C GLN A 475 18.30 -9.40 -1.92
N ASP A 476 17.80 -8.25 -1.45
CA ASP A 476 17.63 -7.98 -0.01
C ASP A 476 16.77 -9.05 0.67
N CYS A 477 15.70 -9.48 0.01
CA CYS A 477 14.84 -10.56 0.51
C CYS A 477 15.58 -11.90 0.59
N ALA A 478 16.32 -12.27 -0.46
CA ALA A 478 17.03 -13.54 -0.54
C ALA A 478 18.17 -13.62 0.49
N GLU A 479 18.86 -12.52 0.75
CA GLU A 479 19.90 -12.44 1.79
C GLU A 479 19.33 -12.57 3.20
N LYS A 480 18.19 -11.94 3.48
CA LYS A 480 17.54 -11.96 4.80
C LYS A 480 16.71 -13.23 5.05
N ALA A 481 16.31 -13.93 3.99
CA ALA A 481 15.54 -15.16 4.04
C ALA A 481 16.18 -16.28 3.18
N PRO A 482 17.43 -16.70 3.47
CA PRO A 482 18.21 -17.55 2.58
C PRO A 482 17.64 -18.95 2.39
N ALA A 483 16.81 -19.43 3.33
CA ALA A 483 16.13 -20.72 3.29
C ALA A 483 14.71 -20.66 2.67
N LYS A 484 14.27 -19.49 2.19
CA LYS A 484 12.98 -19.33 1.50
C LYS A 484 13.19 -19.34 -0.01
N VAL A 485 12.42 -20.15 -0.72
CA VAL A 485 12.53 -20.34 -2.18
C VAL A 485 12.06 -19.11 -2.95
N ARG A 486 10.94 -18.50 -2.52
CA ARG A 486 10.28 -17.39 -3.24
C ARG A 486 11.21 -16.21 -3.55
N PRO A 487 12.00 -15.66 -2.59
CA PRO A 487 12.92 -14.56 -2.89
C PRO A 487 13.91 -14.87 -4.01
N ARG A 488 14.51 -16.07 -4.01
CA ARG A 488 15.48 -16.47 -5.05
C ARG A 488 14.82 -16.64 -6.40
N ASN A 489 13.63 -17.23 -6.42
CA ASN A 489 12.85 -17.39 -7.65
C ASN A 489 12.48 -16.03 -8.28
N ASN A 490 12.03 -15.08 -7.46
CA ASN A 490 11.68 -13.74 -7.94
C ASN A 490 12.90 -12.89 -8.29
N LEU A 491 14.01 -13.03 -7.57
CA LEU A 491 15.30 -12.45 -7.94
C LEU A 491 15.74 -12.95 -9.32
N ALA A 492 15.59 -14.24 -9.60
CA ALA A 492 15.91 -14.80 -10.91
C ALA A 492 15.02 -14.23 -12.02
N ILE A 493 13.72 -14.04 -11.78
CA ILE A 493 12.82 -13.36 -12.73
C ILE A 493 13.30 -11.93 -13.02
N ALA A 494 13.65 -11.18 -11.98
CA ALA A 494 14.15 -9.81 -12.13
C ALA A 494 15.48 -9.77 -12.92
N LEU A 495 16.43 -10.66 -12.60
CA LEU A 495 17.71 -10.80 -13.30
C LEU A 495 17.51 -11.21 -14.77
N MET A 496 16.59 -12.14 -15.05
CA MET A 496 16.24 -12.49 -16.43
C MET A 496 15.70 -11.29 -17.19
N THR A 497 14.86 -10.46 -16.57
CA THR A 497 14.29 -9.25 -17.19
C THR A 497 15.39 -8.25 -17.57
N GLU A 498 16.42 -8.09 -16.73
CA GLU A 498 17.63 -7.29 -17.02
C GLU A 498 18.61 -7.95 -18.00
N GLY A 499 18.34 -9.17 -18.48
CA GLY A 499 19.22 -9.92 -19.39
C GLY A 499 20.37 -10.65 -18.69
N ARG A 500 20.45 -10.61 -17.37
CA ARG A 500 21.48 -11.27 -16.53
C ARG A 500 21.15 -12.74 -16.29
N VAL A 501 21.01 -13.49 -17.39
CA VAL A 501 20.49 -14.88 -17.38
C VAL A 501 21.39 -15.83 -16.59
N ASP A 502 22.71 -15.66 -16.64
CA ASP A 502 23.64 -16.54 -15.91
C ASP A 502 23.49 -16.41 -14.39
N GLU A 503 23.31 -15.19 -13.88
CA GLU A 503 23.04 -14.96 -12.47
C GLU A 503 21.67 -15.51 -12.06
N ALA A 504 20.65 -15.39 -12.94
CA ALA A 504 19.34 -15.98 -12.71
C ALA A 504 19.41 -17.50 -12.58
N LEU A 505 20.19 -18.17 -13.44
CA LEU A 505 20.42 -19.62 -13.37
C LEU A 505 21.03 -20.04 -12.02
N VAL A 506 21.97 -19.26 -11.47
CA VAL A 506 22.54 -19.52 -10.13
C VAL A 506 21.45 -19.45 -9.07
N GLN A 507 20.64 -18.39 -9.06
CA GLN A 507 19.58 -18.23 -8.06
C GLN A 507 18.53 -19.35 -8.14
N LEU A 508 18.16 -19.79 -9.34
CA LEU A 508 17.19 -20.87 -9.55
C LEU A 508 17.75 -22.23 -9.12
N LYS A 509 19.03 -22.50 -9.40
CA LYS A 509 19.68 -23.72 -8.90
C LYS A 509 19.71 -23.76 -7.38
N THR A 510 20.09 -22.67 -6.73
CA THR A 510 20.04 -22.59 -5.26
C THR A 510 18.61 -22.69 -4.72
N ALA A 511 17.62 -22.12 -5.41
CA ALA A 511 16.21 -22.30 -5.04
C ALA A 511 15.78 -23.78 -5.08
N LEU A 512 16.26 -24.53 -6.07
CA LEU A 512 15.98 -25.96 -6.23
C LEU A 512 16.82 -26.86 -5.31
N GLU A 513 17.99 -26.41 -4.83
CA GLU A 513 18.69 -27.08 -3.72
C GLU A 513 17.86 -27.05 -2.43
N LEU A 514 17.13 -25.95 -2.19
CA LEU A 514 16.23 -25.80 -1.04
C LEU A 514 14.92 -26.58 -1.21
N ALA A 515 14.36 -26.59 -2.42
CA ALA A 515 13.12 -27.29 -2.75
C ALA A 515 13.20 -27.92 -4.15
N PRO A 516 13.68 -29.17 -4.28
CA PRO A 516 13.96 -29.81 -5.57
C PRO A 516 12.76 -29.97 -6.50
N THR A 517 11.55 -29.96 -5.95
CA THR A 517 10.28 -30.14 -6.67
C THR A 517 9.42 -28.88 -6.73
N ASP A 518 9.98 -27.71 -6.40
CA ASP A 518 9.23 -26.45 -6.50
C ASP A 518 8.84 -26.15 -7.97
N PRO A 519 7.54 -26.17 -8.32
CA PRO A 519 7.12 -26.11 -9.72
C PRO A 519 7.40 -24.75 -10.36
N ASP A 520 7.39 -23.66 -9.58
CA ASP A 520 7.64 -22.32 -10.10
C ASP A 520 9.13 -22.11 -10.38
N ALA A 521 10.02 -22.55 -9.48
CA ALA A 521 11.45 -22.52 -9.69
C ALA A 521 11.88 -23.42 -10.86
N LEU A 522 11.32 -24.63 -11.00
CA LEU A 522 11.57 -25.51 -12.15
C LEU A 522 11.14 -24.86 -13.47
N ARG A 523 9.94 -24.28 -13.51
CA ARG A 523 9.44 -23.56 -14.69
C ARG A 523 10.35 -22.38 -15.04
N ASN A 524 10.74 -21.58 -14.05
CA ASN A 524 11.58 -20.42 -14.29
C ASN A 524 13.01 -20.81 -14.68
N LEU A 525 13.52 -21.96 -14.21
CA LEU A 525 14.77 -22.55 -14.70
C LEU A 525 14.66 -22.94 -16.17
N GLY A 526 13.53 -23.51 -16.59
CA GLY A 526 13.25 -23.75 -18.01
C GLY A 526 13.28 -22.47 -18.82
N ALA A 527 12.61 -21.41 -18.34
CA ALA A 527 12.58 -20.11 -19.00
C ALA A 527 13.97 -19.46 -19.13
N ALA A 528 14.82 -19.62 -18.10
CA ALA A 528 16.20 -19.16 -18.14
C ALA A 528 17.02 -19.91 -19.21
N TYR A 529 16.86 -21.23 -19.32
CA TYR A 529 17.51 -22.02 -20.38
C TYR A 529 17.02 -21.63 -21.77
N ASP A 530 15.71 -21.43 -21.97
CA ASP A 530 15.15 -20.95 -23.23
C ASP A 530 15.78 -19.61 -23.65
N LYS A 531 15.91 -18.67 -22.71
CA LYS A 531 16.51 -17.36 -22.97
C LYS A 531 17.99 -17.45 -23.30
N LYS A 532 18.68 -18.49 -22.82
CA LYS A 532 20.08 -18.81 -23.16
C LYS A 532 20.21 -19.62 -24.47
N GLY A 533 19.10 -20.02 -25.09
CA GLY A 533 19.08 -20.86 -26.31
C GLY A 533 19.14 -22.37 -26.04
N GLY A 534 19.15 -22.81 -24.78
CA GLY A 534 19.14 -24.20 -24.36
C GLY A 534 17.75 -24.84 -24.41
N ILE A 535 17.12 -24.90 -25.59
CA ILE A 535 15.71 -25.34 -25.74
C ILE A 535 15.47 -26.75 -25.19
N ASP A 536 16.40 -27.68 -25.40
CA ASP A 536 16.26 -29.05 -24.87
C ASP A 536 16.32 -29.12 -23.35
N GLN A 537 17.17 -28.28 -22.74
CA GLN A 537 17.22 -28.15 -21.28
C GLN A 537 15.91 -27.55 -20.76
N ALA A 538 15.39 -26.53 -21.45
CA ALA A 538 14.12 -25.90 -21.10
C ALA A 538 12.95 -26.89 -21.11
N ILE A 539 12.79 -27.64 -22.20
CA ILE A 539 11.78 -28.70 -22.34
C ILE A 539 11.88 -29.68 -21.16
N GLY A 540 13.09 -30.16 -20.84
CA GLY A 540 13.32 -31.05 -19.72
C GLY A 540 12.84 -30.46 -18.38
N GLN A 541 13.17 -29.20 -18.09
CA GLN A 541 12.74 -28.55 -16.85
C GLN A 541 11.23 -28.31 -16.78
N TYR A 542 10.59 -27.90 -17.89
CA TYR A 542 9.13 -27.74 -17.92
C TYR A 542 8.40 -29.06 -17.70
N GLN A 543 8.89 -30.17 -18.27
CA GLN A 543 8.33 -31.49 -18.02
C GLN A 543 8.45 -31.90 -16.55
N VAL A 544 9.57 -31.60 -15.88
CA VAL A 544 9.71 -31.86 -14.43
C VAL A 544 8.78 -30.95 -13.62
N ALA A 545 8.64 -29.67 -13.99
CA ALA A 545 7.69 -28.75 -13.37
C ALA A 545 6.25 -29.25 -13.47
N LEU A 546 5.85 -29.79 -14.63
CA LEU A 546 4.53 -30.35 -14.87
C LEU A 546 4.30 -31.69 -14.16
N LYS A 547 5.35 -32.50 -13.93
CA LYS A 547 5.26 -33.67 -13.04
C LYS A 547 4.98 -33.25 -11.59
N ALA A 548 5.60 -32.15 -11.13
CA ALA A 548 5.38 -31.62 -9.78
C ALA A 548 4.01 -30.93 -9.63
N ASN A 549 3.56 -30.20 -10.65
CA ASN A 549 2.24 -29.57 -10.70
C ASN A 549 1.63 -29.67 -12.11
N PRO A 550 0.80 -30.69 -12.37
CA PRO A 550 0.14 -30.87 -13.66
C PRO A 550 -0.87 -29.78 -14.04
N ARG A 551 -1.22 -28.87 -13.12
CA ARG A 551 -2.18 -27.78 -13.36
C ARG A 551 -1.49 -26.42 -13.54
N ASN A 552 -0.19 -26.40 -13.82
CA ASN A 552 0.54 -25.16 -14.06
C ASN A 552 0.38 -24.69 -15.53
N LYS A 553 -0.60 -23.82 -15.78
CA LYS A 553 -0.89 -23.30 -17.13
C LYS A 553 0.31 -22.66 -17.80
N TYR A 554 1.16 -21.96 -17.04
CA TYR A 554 2.33 -21.26 -17.57
C TYR A 554 3.43 -22.25 -17.99
N ALA A 555 3.57 -23.37 -17.29
CA ALA A 555 4.52 -24.42 -17.67
C ALA A 555 4.08 -25.15 -18.95
N HIS A 556 2.78 -25.44 -19.11
CA HIS A 556 2.22 -25.96 -20.37
C HIS A 556 2.46 -24.96 -21.53
N TYR A 557 2.14 -23.69 -21.32
CA TYR A 557 2.37 -22.65 -22.34
C TYR A 557 3.86 -22.56 -22.74
N ASN A 558 4.77 -22.44 -21.78
CA ASN A 558 6.21 -22.34 -22.09
C ASN A 558 6.77 -23.60 -22.76
N LEU A 559 6.27 -24.78 -22.38
CA LEU A 559 6.61 -26.04 -23.04
C LEU A 559 6.10 -26.06 -24.48
N GLY A 560 4.87 -25.60 -24.72
CA GLY A 560 4.31 -25.45 -26.07
C GLY A 560 5.12 -24.50 -26.94
N VAL A 561 5.53 -23.34 -26.40
CA VAL A 561 6.43 -22.40 -27.09
C VAL A 561 7.75 -23.07 -27.44
N SER A 562 8.33 -23.85 -26.52
CA SER A 562 9.59 -24.56 -26.75
C SER A 562 9.48 -25.64 -27.84
N TYR A 563 8.39 -26.41 -27.84
CA TYR A 563 8.12 -27.37 -28.91
C TYR A 563 7.91 -26.70 -30.27
N SER A 564 7.21 -25.57 -30.30
CA SER A 564 7.03 -24.77 -31.52
C SER A 564 8.38 -24.31 -32.08
N LYS A 565 9.30 -23.81 -31.24
CA LYS A 565 10.66 -23.45 -31.64
C LYS A 565 11.48 -24.63 -32.22
N LYS A 566 11.20 -25.87 -31.78
CA LYS A 566 11.81 -27.09 -32.36
C LYS A 566 11.08 -27.62 -33.61
N GLY A 567 10.05 -26.93 -34.10
CA GLY A 567 9.23 -27.39 -35.22
C GLY A 567 8.31 -28.57 -34.88
N ARG A 568 8.09 -28.87 -33.59
CA ARG A 568 7.20 -29.94 -33.14
C ARG A 568 5.78 -29.39 -32.91
N SER A 569 5.13 -28.99 -34.00
CA SER A 569 3.84 -28.29 -33.96
C SER A 569 2.74 -29.08 -33.26
N ASP A 570 2.66 -30.40 -33.45
CA ASP A 570 1.61 -31.23 -32.83
C ASP A 570 1.71 -31.24 -31.30
N LEU A 571 2.94 -31.35 -30.77
CA LEU A 571 3.18 -31.28 -29.33
C LEU A 571 2.88 -29.86 -28.80
N ALA A 572 3.25 -28.82 -29.55
CA ALA A 572 2.96 -27.45 -29.16
C ALA A 572 1.45 -27.18 -29.06
N VAL A 573 0.66 -27.65 -30.04
CA VAL A 573 -0.81 -27.56 -30.02
C VAL A 573 -1.39 -28.24 -28.78
N ALA A 574 -0.96 -29.47 -28.48
CA ALA A 574 -1.44 -30.20 -27.31
C ALA A 574 -1.18 -29.45 -26.01
N GLU A 575 0.02 -28.90 -25.83
CA GLU A 575 0.38 -28.14 -24.63
C GLU A 575 -0.38 -26.80 -24.53
N PHE A 576 -0.58 -26.09 -25.64
CA PHE A 576 -1.41 -24.88 -25.64
C PHE A 576 -2.88 -25.17 -25.31
N GLN A 577 -3.43 -26.28 -25.83
CA GLN A 577 -4.78 -26.71 -25.48
C GLN A 577 -4.91 -27.07 -23.99
N LEU A 578 -3.90 -27.70 -23.39
CA LEU A 578 -3.86 -27.95 -21.94
C LEU A 578 -3.81 -26.64 -21.14
N ALA A 579 -2.98 -25.68 -21.56
CA ALA A 579 -2.96 -24.36 -20.93
C ALA A 579 -4.33 -23.66 -21.02
N LEU A 580 -5.01 -23.73 -22.16
CA LEU A 580 -6.35 -23.17 -22.37
C LEU A 580 -7.45 -23.94 -21.64
N GLY A 581 -7.28 -25.24 -21.40
CA GLY A 581 -8.18 -26.03 -20.55
C GLY A 581 -8.10 -25.62 -19.07
N LEU A 582 -6.94 -25.10 -18.64
CA LEU A 582 -6.74 -24.56 -17.29
C LEU A 582 -7.16 -23.09 -17.18
N ASP A 583 -6.98 -22.31 -18.25
CA ASP A 583 -7.40 -20.92 -18.37
C ASP A 583 -7.92 -20.61 -19.79
N PRO A 584 -9.25 -20.65 -19.98
CA PRO A 584 -9.86 -20.38 -21.29
C PRO A 584 -9.63 -18.95 -21.81
N GLU A 585 -9.24 -18.01 -20.96
CA GLU A 585 -9.05 -16.60 -21.30
C GLU A 585 -7.59 -16.25 -21.62
N TYR A 586 -6.69 -17.25 -21.63
CA TYR A 586 -5.26 -17.00 -21.81
C TYR A 586 -4.91 -16.56 -23.25
N ALA A 587 -4.87 -15.24 -23.47
CA ALA A 587 -4.68 -14.62 -24.79
C ALA A 587 -3.41 -15.08 -25.53
N ASP A 588 -2.26 -15.16 -24.84
CA ASP A 588 -0.99 -15.56 -25.47
C ASP A 588 -1.02 -16.99 -26.01
N ALA A 589 -1.62 -17.92 -25.26
CA ALA A 589 -1.77 -19.31 -25.69
C ALA A 589 -2.68 -19.40 -26.93
N ARG A 590 -3.75 -18.60 -26.98
CA ARG A 590 -4.63 -18.51 -28.17
C ARG A 590 -3.89 -17.92 -29.37
N ASN A 591 -3.14 -16.85 -29.17
CA ASN A 591 -2.35 -16.22 -30.22
C ASN A 591 -1.34 -17.21 -30.81
N ASN A 592 -0.56 -17.91 -29.98
CA ASN A 592 0.42 -18.89 -30.48
C ASN A 592 -0.23 -20.11 -31.14
N LEU A 593 -1.40 -20.55 -30.63
CA LEU A 593 -2.18 -21.59 -31.30
C LEU A 593 -2.66 -21.14 -32.69
N GLY A 594 -3.13 -19.90 -32.81
CA GLY A 594 -3.49 -19.28 -34.09
C GLY A 594 -2.32 -19.18 -35.06
N VAL A 595 -1.12 -18.86 -34.57
CA VAL A 595 0.11 -18.84 -35.40
C VAL A 595 0.40 -20.23 -35.95
N ILE A 596 0.28 -21.29 -35.13
CA ILE A 596 0.49 -22.67 -35.60
C ILE A 596 -0.55 -23.05 -36.66
N TYR A 597 -1.84 -22.80 -36.42
CA TYR A 597 -2.89 -23.08 -37.42
C TYR A 597 -2.69 -22.31 -38.72
N GLY A 598 -2.28 -21.04 -38.64
CA GLY A 598 -1.94 -20.25 -39.82
C GLY A 598 -0.79 -20.85 -40.62
N SER A 599 0.26 -21.33 -39.94
CA SER A 599 1.41 -21.99 -40.59
C SER A 599 1.04 -23.34 -41.25
N GLN A 600 0.00 -24.01 -40.75
CA GLN A 600 -0.55 -25.24 -41.32
C GLN A 600 -1.57 -24.99 -42.45
N GLY A 601 -1.84 -23.73 -42.79
CA GLY A 601 -2.83 -23.35 -43.80
C GLY A 601 -4.28 -23.34 -43.30
N LEU A 602 -4.52 -23.61 -42.02
CA LEU A 602 -5.84 -23.65 -41.38
C LEU A 602 -6.30 -22.23 -40.99
N MET A 603 -6.44 -21.36 -42.00
CA MET A 603 -6.58 -19.91 -41.80
C MET A 603 -7.85 -19.51 -41.04
N GLU A 604 -8.98 -20.19 -41.23
CA GLU A 604 -10.21 -19.89 -40.47
C GLU A 604 -10.06 -20.22 -38.98
N GLN A 605 -9.41 -21.33 -38.64
CA GLN A 605 -9.12 -21.69 -37.24
C GLN A 605 -8.14 -20.69 -36.62
N ALA A 606 -7.15 -20.22 -37.38
CA ALA A 606 -6.24 -19.16 -36.95
C ALA A 606 -7.01 -17.87 -36.62
N VAL A 607 -7.92 -17.42 -37.51
CA VAL A 607 -8.75 -16.24 -37.28
C VAL A 607 -9.62 -16.39 -36.03
N GLU A 608 -10.21 -17.56 -35.79
CA GLU A 608 -10.99 -17.81 -34.58
C GLU A 608 -10.15 -17.62 -33.32
N GLN A 609 -8.96 -18.24 -33.26
CA GLN A 609 -8.08 -18.11 -32.10
C GLN A 609 -7.57 -16.68 -31.90
N PHE A 610 -7.21 -15.98 -32.99
CA PHE A 610 -6.77 -14.59 -32.90
C PHE A 610 -7.90 -13.64 -32.46
N ARG A 611 -9.14 -13.84 -32.92
CA ARG A 611 -10.30 -13.08 -32.44
C ARG A 611 -10.50 -13.25 -30.95
N LEU A 612 -10.38 -14.48 -30.44
CA LEU A 612 -10.47 -14.73 -29.01
C LEU A 612 -9.29 -14.12 -28.25
N ALA A 613 -8.07 -14.18 -28.79
CA ALA A 613 -6.90 -13.53 -28.20
C ALA A 613 -7.11 -12.02 -28.06
N VAL A 614 -7.53 -11.33 -29.13
CA VAL A 614 -7.84 -9.90 -29.13
C VAL A 614 -9.03 -9.57 -28.22
N ARG A 615 -10.03 -10.44 -28.12
CA ARG A 615 -11.14 -10.25 -27.19
C ARG A 615 -10.69 -10.24 -25.73
N PHE A 616 -9.76 -11.13 -25.36
CA PHE A 616 -9.26 -11.24 -24.00
C PHE A 616 -8.12 -10.26 -23.69
N ASP A 617 -7.36 -9.83 -24.70
CA ASP A 617 -6.41 -8.72 -24.62
C ASP A 617 -6.58 -7.73 -25.80
N PRO A 618 -7.51 -6.76 -25.68
CA PRO A 618 -7.77 -5.75 -26.71
C PRO A 618 -6.63 -4.73 -26.89
N HIS A 619 -5.57 -4.80 -26.09
CA HIS A 619 -4.42 -3.91 -26.19
C HIS A 619 -3.17 -4.62 -26.72
N SER A 620 -3.30 -5.90 -27.13
CA SER A 620 -2.24 -6.64 -27.78
C SER A 620 -2.04 -6.20 -29.23
N ALA A 621 -1.04 -5.35 -29.49
CA ALA A 621 -0.67 -4.97 -30.85
C ALA A 621 -0.31 -6.20 -31.70
N GLU A 622 0.31 -7.22 -31.10
CA GLU A 622 0.63 -8.48 -31.77
C GLU A 622 -0.62 -9.30 -32.10
N GLY A 623 -1.57 -9.42 -31.17
CA GLY A 623 -2.85 -10.09 -31.41
C GLY A 623 -3.63 -9.45 -32.56
N HIS A 624 -3.75 -8.11 -32.56
CA HIS A 624 -4.39 -7.36 -33.65
C HIS A 624 -3.65 -7.53 -34.99
N LYS A 625 -2.31 -7.50 -34.99
CA LYS A 625 -1.50 -7.72 -36.20
C LYS A 625 -1.75 -9.12 -36.78
N ASN A 626 -1.71 -10.15 -35.94
CA ASN A 626 -1.87 -11.54 -36.36
C ASN A 626 -3.31 -11.80 -36.84
N LEU A 627 -4.32 -11.25 -36.14
CA LEU A 627 -5.71 -11.29 -36.58
C LEU A 627 -5.88 -10.61 -37.94
N GLY A 628 -5.35 -9.40 -38.09
CA GLY A 628 -5.51 -8.61 -39.30
C GLY A 628 -4.84 -9.25 -40.52
N PHE A 629 -3.64 -9.80 -40.33
CA PHE A 629 -2.96 -10.58 -41.35
C PHE A 629 -3.76 -11.83 -41.75
N ALA A 630 -4.24 -12.61 -40.77
CA ALA A 630 -5.02 -13.82 -41.03
C ALA A 630 -6.35 -13.53 -41.73
N LEU A 631 -7.04 -12.44 -41.39
CA LEU A 631 -8.26 -11.97 -42.05
C LEU A 631 -8.00 -11.61 -43.52
N GLY A 632 -6.94 -10.86 -43.81
CA GLY A 632 -6.56 -10.55 -45.19
C GLY A 632 -6.18 -11.80 -45.98
N MET A 633 -5.46 -12.73 -45.36
CA MET A 633 -5.10 -14.00 -45.99
C MET A 633 -6.28 -14.95 -46.19
N SER A 634 -7.41 -14.76 -45.49
CA SER A 634 -8.66 -15.54 -45.63
C SER A 634 -9.75 -14.85 -46.48
N GLY A 635 -9.42 -13.79 -47.22
CA GLY A 635 -10.37 -13.12 -48.12
C GLY A 635 -11.29 -12.10 -47.43
N ARG A 636 -10.91 -11.63 -46.24
CA ARG A 636 -11.55 -10.52 -45.52
C ARG A 636 -10.57 -9.34 -45.38
N PRO A 637 -10.06 -8.78 -46.49
CA PRO A 637 -8.97 -7.80 -46.49
C PRO A 637 -9.31 -6.51 -45.73
N GLU A 638 -10.52 -5.98 -45.88
CA GLU A 638 -10.88 -4.71 -45.24
C GLU A 638 -10.98 -4.83 -43.71
N GLN A 639 -11.55 -5.93 -43.20
CA GLN A 639 -11.50 -6.24 -41.76
C GLN A 639 -10.05 -6.42 -41.30
N GLY A 640 -9.22 -7.08 -42.11
CA GLY A 640 -7.80 -7.26 -41.81
C GLY A 640 -7.02 -5.95 -41.69
N ILE A 641 -7.28 -5.00 -42.59
CA ILE A 641 -6.69 -3.67 -42.59
C ILE A 641 -7.14 -2.85 -41.37
N GLU A 642 -8.41 -2.97 -40.95
CA GLU A 642 -8.92 -2.30 -39.74
C GLU A 642 -8.16 -2.77 -38.49
N GLU A 643 -8.00 -4.08 -38.31
CA GLU A 643 -7.24 -4.66 -37.20
C GLU A 643 -5.76 -4.24 -37.23
N LEU A 644 -5.15 -4.22 -38.41
CA LEU A 644 -3.77 -3.75 -38.59
C LEU A 644 -3.61 -2.26 -38.26
N LYS A 645 -4.61 -1.42 -38.54
CA LYS A 645 -4.61 -0.01 -38.11
C LYS A 645 -4.69 0.11 -36.59
N ILE A 646 -5.47 -0.74 -35.91
CA ILE A 646 -5.49 -0.79 -34.44
C ILE A 646 -4.11 -1.19 -33.91
N ALA A 647 -3.49 -2.25 -34.48
CA ALA A 647 -2.14 -2.65 -34.11
C ALA A 647 -1.11 -1.51 -34.29
N ALA A 648 -1.20 -0.76 -35.39
CA ALA A 648 -0.33 0.39 -35.65
C ALA A 648 -0.58 1.55 -34.67
N ALA A 649 -1.82 1.76 -34.23
CA ALA A 649 -2.13 2.76 -33.21
C ALA A 649 -1.61 2.35 -31.82
N LEU A 650 -1.70 1.07 -31.47
CA LEU A 650 -1.18 0.51 -30.22
C LEU A 650 0.36 0.53 -30.18
N GLN A 651 1.03 0.26 -31.30
CA GLN A 651 2.48 0.27 -31.40
C GLN A 651 2.98 0.95 -32.70
N PRO A 652 3.03 2.30 -32.74
CA PRO A 652 3.37 3.04 -33.96
C PRO A 652 4.78 2.78 -34.53
N GLY A 653 5.70 2.29 -33.70
CA GLY A 653 7.07 1.95 -34.09
C GLY A 653 7.26 0.52 -34.62
N ASN A 654 6.19 -0.29 -34.74
CA ASN A 654 6.31 -1.68 -35.15
C ASN A 654 6.30 -1.83 -36.69
N ALA A 655 7.49 -1.94 -37.29
CA ALA A 655 7.66 -2.11 -38.73
C ALA A 655 6.91 -3.33 -39.31
N GLU A 656 6.74 -4.41 -38.54
CA GLU A 656 6.04 -5.61 -39.00
C GLU A 656 4.56 -5.36 -39.25
N VAL A 657 3.91 -4.46 -38.51
CA VAL A 657 2.49 -4.12 -38.73
C VAL A 657 2.29 -3.51 -40.10
N PHE A 658 3.15 -2.56 -40.48
CA PHE A 658 3.10 -1.92 -41.80
C PHE A 658 3.46 -2.92 -42.92
N ASN A 659 4.43 -3.80 -42.68
CA ASN A 659 4.73 -4.87 -43.63
C ASN A 659 3.53 -5.82 -43.82
N SER A 660 2.88 -6.27 -42.75
CA SER A 660 1.66 -7.10 -42.84
C SER A 660 0.55 -6.38 -43.61
N MET A 661 0.36 -5.08 -43.38
CA MET A 661 -0.62 -4.27 -44.12
C MET A 661 -0.27 -4.14 -45.61
N GLY A 662 1.02 -3.97 -45.94
CA GLY A 662 1.49 -3.99 -47.32
C GLY A 662 1.23 -5.32 -48.02
N VAL A 663 1.44 -6.44 -47.33
CA VAL A 663 1.15 -7.79 -47.88
C VAL A 663 -0.34 -7.96 -48.16
N VAL A 664 -1.21 -7.53 -47.22
CA VAL A 664 -2.66 -7.61 -47.42
C VAL A 664 -3.11 -6.74 -48.60
N TYR A 665 -2.60 -5.51 -48.73
CA TYR A 665 -2.88 -4.66 -49.89
C TYR A 665 -2.39 -5.27 -51.22
N ALA A 666 -1.17 -5.82 -51.24
CA ALA A 666 -0.61 -6.45 -52.44
C ALA A 666 -1.45 -7.65 -52.90
N LYS A 667 -1.98 -8.45 -51.97
CA LYS A 667 -2.87 -9.57 -52.28
C LYS A 667 -4.15 -9.13 -52.98
N GLU A 668 -4.68 -7.98 -52.59
CA GLU A 668 -5.85 -7.34 -53.23
C GLU A 668 -5.49 -6.52 -54.49
N ARG A 669 -4.24 -6.63 -54.98
CA ARG A 669 -3.71 -5.86 -56.13
C ARG A 669 -3.73 -4.35 -55.93
N ARG A 670 -3.79 -3.88 -54.68
CA ARG A 670 -3.70 -2.48 -54.26
C ARG A 670 -2.23 -2.08 -54.12
N PHE A 671 -1.50 -2.15 -55.24
CA PHE A 671 -0.04 -2.12 -55.26
C PHE A 671 0.56 -0.78 -54.82
N GLN A 672 -0.15 0.34 -55.04
CA GLN A 672 0.29 1.66 -54.62
C GLN A 672 0.23 1.79 -53.08
N GLU A 673 -0.89 1.41 -52.46
CA GLU A 673 -0.99 1.39 -51.01
C GLU A 673 -0.01 0.38 -50.38
N ALA A 674 0.18 -0.78 -51.02
CA ALA A 674 1.16 -1.76 -50.58
C ALA A 674 2.58 -1.18 -50.54
N ALA A 675 3.01 -0.51 -51.62
CA ALA A 675 4.32 0.13 -51.69
C ALA A 675 4.51 1.23 -50.65
N GLU A 676 3.45 1.96 -50.30
CA GLU A 676 3.48 2.97 -49.24
C GLU A 676 3.70 2.33 -47.86
N GLN A 677 2.98 1.25 -47.54
CA GLN A 677 3.15 0.58 -46.25
C GLN A 677 4.52 -0.09 -46.13
N PHE A 678 5.03 -0.70 -47.20
CA PHE A 678 6.39 -1.24 -47.22
C PHE A 678 7.45 -0.15 -47.06
N ARG A 679 7.26 1.04 -47.65
CA ARG A 679 8.15 2.19 -47.43
C ARG A 679 8.17 2.58 -45.95
N ARG A 680 7.01 2.67 -45.31
CA ARG A 680 6.90 3.01 -43.89
C ARG A 680 7.54 1.96 -42.98
N ALA A 681 7.40 0.68 -43.30
CA ALA A 681 8.13 -0.39 -42.60
C ALA A 681 9.65 -0.23 -42.74
N ALA A 682 10.15 0.11 -43.93
CA ALA A 682 11.56 0.36 -44.18
C ALA A 682 12.08 1.61 -43.46
N GLU A 683 11.29 2.69 -43.36
CA GLU A 683 11.65 3.89 -42.60
C GLU A 683 11.78 3.61 -41.09
N LEU A 684 10.89 2.77 -40.54
CA LEU A 684 10.94 2.37 -39.14
C LEU A 684 12.10 1.41 -38.83
N LYS A 685 12.54 0.62 -39.81
CA LYS A 685 13.68 -0.31 -39.66
C LYS A 685 14.55 -0.34 -40.93
N PRO A 686 15.43 0.67 -41.14
CA PRO A 686 16.18 0.85 -42.39
C PRO A 686 17.17 -0.26 -42.75
N GLY A 687 17.57 -1.10 -41.78
CA GLY A 687 18.54 -2.19 -41.98
C GLY A 687 17.94 -3.50 -42.50
N GLU A 688 16.63 -3.59 -42.71
CA GLU A 688 15.96 -4.83 -43.09
C GLU A 688 15.57 -4.82 -44.58
N SER A 689 16.33 -5.53 -45.43
CA SER A 689 16.16 -5.50 -46.89
C SER A 689 14.78 -5.98 -47.36
N LYS A 690 14.14 -6.88 -46.61
CA LYS A 690 12.85 -7.49 -47.00
C LYS A 690 11.74 -6.47 -47.26
N TYR A 691 11.72 -5.35 -46.53
CA TYR A 691 10.70 -4.32 -46.71
C TYR A 691 10.91 -3.56 -48.02
N LEU A 692 12.16 -3.25 -48.35
CA LEU A 692 12.51 -2.63 -49.63
C LEU A 692 12.23 -3.58 -50.80
N ASP A 693 12.58 -4.86 -50.67
CA ASP A 693 12.30 -5.88 -51.68
C ASP A 693 10.80 -6.01 -51.95
N ASN A 694 9.98 -6.05 -50.89
CA ASN A 694 8.52 -6.07 -51.01
C ASN A 694 7.98 -4.79 -51.68
N MET A 695 8.54 -3.62 -51.34
CA MET A 695 8.18 -2.35 -51.97
C MET A 695 8.50 -2.35 -53.47
N TYR A 696 9.68 -2.80 -53.88
CA TYR A 696 10.07 -2.86 -55.29
C TYR A 696 9.18 -3.83 -56.08
N ARG A 697 8.88 -5.01 -55.53
CA ARG A 697 7.96 -5.98 -56.14
C ARG A 697 6.55 -5.38 -56.33
N ALA A 698 6.02 -4.70 -55.32
CA ALA A 698 4.71 -4.05 -55.42
C ALA A 698 4.70 -2.97 -56.53
N ARG A 699 5.74 -2.12 -56.62
CA ARG A 699 5.83 -1.09 -57.67
C ARG A 699 5.92 -1.68 -59.07
N LEU A 700 6.67 -2.76 -59.26
CA LEU A 700 6.79 -3.46 -60.55
C LEU A 700 5.48 -4.09 -61.02
N GLN A 701 4.61 -4.49 -60.08
CA GLN A 701 3.31 -5.09 -60.41
C GLN A 701 2.19 -4.04 -60.60
N GLY A 702 2.41 -2.81 -60.13
CA GLY A 702 1.44 -1.71 -60.18
C GLY A 702 1.73 -0.61 -61.19
N GLY A 703 2.84 -0.69 -61.92
CA GLY A 703 3.15 0.13 -63.10
C GLY A 703 2.98 -0.68 -64.36
#